data_AF-A0A9E2DAA6-F1
#
_entry.id   AF-A0A9E2DAA6-F1
#
_cell.length_a   1.000
_cell.length_b   1.000
_cell.length_c   1.000
_cell.angle_alpha   90.00
_cell.angle_beta   90.00
_cell.angle_gamma   90.00
#
_symmetry.space_group_name_H-M   'P 1'
#
loop_
_entity.id
_entity.type
_entity.pdbx_description
1 polymer ?
#
loop_
_entity_poly.entity_id
_entity_poly.type
_entity_poly.pdbx_seq_one_letter_code
_entity_poly.pdbx_strand_id
1 'polypeptide(L)'
;MWNKNDIKYFRAVLLKWFTTNKRDFPWRKDGISNYELIFSEILLQRTKAETVAKYYDSFFKKFPDWDKLILATDKELEVIFKSLGLHTQRVGRIRKIIEEYKLKNGILPQNKDELQESSFASLYISNAYELFVLKNKAALLDVNMSRVLSRFFYPKEFKDVRHDKLIQELAYNVINVKECKELNWAILDFSALICKAKNPKCNECKLSSKCSFFELTNKNKETIEEPQLNIKYDSEIPMNPDKPLKVVSLFSGCGGMDLGFEGDFIVHKDSVNEKLNPDFISERLDNDFVKLKPTKFQTVFANDILQEARNAWVNYFKKRNYSSEVYHVESIVDLVKMHRDGYKVFPDNVDIVTGGFPCQDFSVAGKRNGFNSHKDHNGKIKADIPSLETRGQLYMWMKEVIELTQPKIFIAENVKGLVNLSNVKEIIQKDFSAINGNGYLVLDPLILHAANYGVPQSRERVIFIGIKKSELTPAALIELSQEKIKEQYYPFPKPTHSFNAQGKDLAEPVRLKTIFKNLLEPEFTNDPSQKYFSKAKFMGKHCQGQTEVNMQGIGPTIRAEHHGNIEFRRLSLENGGKQLDEIKKKKLNQRRLTPRECALIQTFPPDYEFVIPTNSSRFFISASAAYKIIGNAVPPLLAYHIAYRIESLWNLYFKQESDGNIIQSRTQQADISVIAR
;
A
#
# COMPACT_ATOMS: atom_id res chain seq x y z
N MET A 1 -14.51 -7.11 32.51
CA MET A 1 -15.85 -7.76 32.49
C MET A 1 -16.82 -6.82 31.81
N TRP A 2 -17.60 -7.34 30.87
CA TRP A 2 -18.58 -6.59 30.06
C TRP A 2 -19.80 -6.17 30.89
N ASN A 3 -20.34 -4.99 30.59
CA ASN A 3 -21.51 -4.45 31.27
C ASN A 3 -22.79 -5.22 30.87
N LYS A 4 -23.59 -5.64 31.86
CA LYS A 4 -24.89 -6.31 31.63
C LYS A 4 -25.85 -5.47 30.79
N ASN A 5 -25.80 -4.14 30.92
CA ASN A 5 -26.64 -3.24 30.13
C ASN A 5 -26.23 -3.20 28.66
N ASP A 6 -24.94 -3.37 28.36
CA ASP A 6 -24.46 -3.41 26.98
C ASP A 6 -24.79 -4.74 26.31
N ILE A 7 -24.78 -5.85 27.06
CA ILE A 7 -25.30 -7.13 26.58
C ILE A 7 -26.80 -7.03 26.26
N LYS A 8 -27.62 -6.45 27.16
CA LYS A 8 -29.06 -6.25 26.91
C LYS A 8 -29.30 -5.40 25.66
N TYR A 9 -28.57 -4.30 25.51
CA TYR A 9 -28.63 -3.44 24.34
C TYR A 9 -28.26 -4.19 23.06
N PHE A 10 -27.12 -4.88 23.06
CA PHE A 10 -26.62 -5.64 21.91
C PHE A 10 -27.63 -6.68 21.43
N ARG A 11 -28.22 -7.45 22.37
CA ARG A 11 -29.27 -8.44 22.10
C ARG A 11 -30.50 -7.80 21.45
N ALA A 12 -31.04 -6.76 22.07
CA ALA A 12 -32.27 -6.10 21.60
C ALA A 12 -32.08 -5.51 20.19
N VAL A 13 -30.95 -4.85 19.94
CA VAL A 13 -30.64 -4.24 18.65
C VAL A 13 -30.47 -5.30 17.56
N LEU A 14 -29.72 -6.37 17.82
CA LEU A 14 -29.50 -7.41 16.82
C LEU A 14 -30.74 -8.24 16.54
N LEU A 15 -31.52 -8.60 17.55
CA LEU A 15 -32.79 -9.31 17.33
C LEU A 15 -33.77 -8.45 16.53
N LYS A 16 -33.90 -7.16 16.87
CA LYS A 16 -34.72 -6.22 16.08
C LYS A 16 -34.21 -6.11 14.64
N TRP A 17 -32.91 -5.93 14.44
CA TRP A 17 -32.31 -5.86 13.10
C TRP A 17 -32.56 -7.14 12.30
N PHE A 18 -32.49 -8.30 12.95
CA PHE A 18 -32.67 -9.60 12.32
C PHE A 18 -34.10 -9.80 11.78
N THR A 19 -35.13 -9.25 12.43
CA THR A 19 -36.52 -9.38 11.95
C THR A 19 -36.71 -8.90 10.50
N THR A 20 -35.98 -7.86 10.07
CA THR A 20 -36.10 -7.27 8.73
C THR A 20 -34.93 -7.60 7.81
N ASN A 21 -33.81 -8.09 8.33
CA ASN A 21 -32.57 -8.30 7.56
C ASN A 21 -32.05 -9.74 7.60
N LYS A 22 -32.83 -10.69 8.14
CA LYS A 22 -32.47 -12.11 8.16
C LYS A 22 -32.19 -12.60 6.74
N ARG A 23 -31.20 -13.46 6.63
CA ARG A 23 -30.87 -14.12 5.37
C ARG A 23 -31.53 -15.49 5.33
N ASP A 24 -32.18 -15.78 4.22
CA ASP A 24 -32.87 -17.04 4.01
C ASP A 24 -31.90 -18.11 3.53
N PHE A 25 -31.83 -19.21 4.29
CA PHE A 25 -31.03 -20.38 3.96
C PHE A 25 -31.86 -21.66 4.16
N PRO A 26 -31.66 -22.70 3.32
CA PRO A 26 -32.44 -23.93 3.41
C PRO A 26 -32.39 -24.60 4.80
N TRP A 27 -31.20 -24.71 5.39
CA TRP A 27 -30.99 -25.29 6.73
C TRP A 27 -31.40 -24.39 7.90
N ARG A 28 -32.06 -23.25 7.64
CA ARG A 28 -32.68 -22.42 8.69
C ARG A 28 -34.21 -22.48 8.68
N LYS A 29 -34.80 -23.21 7.72
CA LYS A 29 -36.25 -23.38 7.63
C LYS A 29 -36.74 -24.32 8.74
N ASP A 30 -38.00 -24.15 9.14
CA ASP A 30 -38.65 -25.09 10.05
C ASP A 30 -38.87 -26.45 9.36
N GLY A 31 -38.90 -27.54 10.15
CA GLY A 31 -39.19 -28.89 9.65
C GLY A 31 -38.02 -29.66 9.03
N ILE A 32 -36.82 -29.09 9.01
CA ILE A 32 -35.59 -29.79 8.55
C ILE A 32 -35.11 -30.83 9.56
N SER A 33 -34.52 -31.91 9.06
CA SER A 33 -34.02 -33.00 9.89
C SER A 33 -32.76 -32.62 10.69
N ASN A 34 -32.51 -33.31 11.81
CA ASN A 34 -31.25 -33.16 12.56
C ASN A 34 -30.02 -33.49 11.69
N TYR A 35 -30.17 -34.40 10.73
CA TYR A 35 -29.15 -34.73 9.73
C TYR A 35 -28.82 -33.51 8.86
N GLU A 36 -29.83 -32.90 8.23
CA GLU A 36 -29.64 -31.73 7.37
C GLU A 36 -29.04 -30.55 8.13
N LEU A 37 -29.52 -30.32 9.35
CA LEU A 37 -29.02 -29.26 10.24
C LEU A 37 -27.53 -29.43 10.54
N ILE A 38 -27.14 -30.55 11.14
CA ILE A 38 -25.75 -30.72 11.60
C ILE A 38 -24.78 -30.81 10.43
N PHE A 39 -25.20 -31.45 9.34
CA PHE A 39 -24.35 -31.61 8.18
C PHE A 39 -24.12 -30.28 7.46
N SER A 40 -25.13 -29.41 7.41
CA SER A 40 -24.96 -28.03 6.91
C SER A 40 -23.94 -27.24 7.72
N GLU A 41 -23.95 -27.37 9.05
CA GLU A 41 -22.98 -26.72 9.94
C GLU A 41 -21.54 -27.24 9.73
N ILE A 42 -21.38 -28.53 9.41
CA ILE A 42 -20.10 -29.09 8.98
C ILE A 42 -19.64 -28.48 7.66
N LEU A 43 -20.55 -28.36 6.69
CA LEU A 43 -20.24 -27.79 5.37
C LEU A 43 -19.85 -26.31 5.45
N LEU A 44 -20.48 -25.53 6.34
CA LEU A 44 -20.21 -24.11 6.58
C LEU A 44 -18.79 -23.84 7.10
N GLN A 45 -18.09 -24.84 7.63
CA GLN A 45 -16.71 -24.64 8.04
C GLN A 45 -15.81 -24.30 6.85
N ARG A 46 -15.20 -23.11 6.89
CA ARG A 46 -14.32 -22.57 5.84
C ARG A 46 -14.99 -22.42 4.46
N THR A 47 -16.32 -22.43 4.40
CA THR A 47 -17.08 -22.18 3.16
C THR A 47 -18.16 -21.13 3.42
N LYS A 48 -18.36 -20.24 2.45
CA LYS A 48 -19.37 -19.19 2.55
C LYS A 48 -20.78 -19.80 2.53
N ALA A 49 -21.69 -19.23 3.32
CA ALA A 49 -23.06 -19.73 3.41
C ALA A 49 -23.79 -19.69 2.06
N GLU A 50 -23.57 -18.67 1.23
CA GLU A 50 -24.13 -18.57 -0.13
C GLU A 50 -23.64 -19.71 -1.03
N THR A 51 -22.41 -20.15 -0.82
CA THR A 51 -21.85 -21.30 -1.54
C THR A 51 -22.58 -22.55 -1.08
N VAL A 52 -22.64 -22.85 0.22
CA VAL A 52 -23.36 -24.03 0.75
C VAL A 52 -24.82 -24.05 0.29
N ALA A 53 -25.51 -22.90 0.29
CA ALA A 53 -26.89 -22.79 -0.16
C ALA A 53 -27.10 -23.26 -1.60
N LYS A 54 -26.17 -22.94 -2.52
CA LYS A 54 -26.23 -23.40 -3.92
C LYS A 54 -26.03 -24.91 -4.06
N TYR A 55 -25.37 -25.55 -3.11
CA TYR A 55 -25.11 -27.01 -3.12
C TYR A 55 -26.09 -27.80 -2.26
N TYR A 56 -26.93 -27.13 -1.47
CA TYR A 56 -27.78 -27.78 -0.48
C TYR A 56 -28.72 -28.81 -1.12
N ASP A 57 -29.52 -28.38 -2.10
CA ASP A 57 -30.54 -29.25 -2.70
C ASP A 57 -29.91 -30.43 -3.44
N SER A 58 -28.79 -30.22 -4.15
CA SER A 58 -28.12 -31.29 -4.88
C SER A 58 -27.47 -32.32 -3.95
N PHE A 59 -26.93 -31.87 -2.81
CA PHE A 59 -26.35 -32.75 -1.81
C PHE A 59 -27.42 -33.60 -1.11
N PHE A 60 -28.43 -32.97 -0.51
CA PHE A 60 -29.44 -33.68 0.28
C PHE A 60 -30.42 -34.48 -0.58
N LYS A 61 -30.57 -34.17 -1.87
CA LYS A 61 -31.26 -35.06 -2.81
C LYS A 61 -30.50 -36.36 -3.05
N LYS A 62 -29.17 -36.32 -3.07
CA LYS A 62 -28.33 -37.51 -3.31
C LYS A 62 -28.08 -38.30 -2.02
N PHE A 63 -27.91 -37.62 -0.90
CA PHE A 63 -27.73 -38.20 0.43
C PHE A 63 -28.79 -37.62 1.37
N PRO A 64 -30.02 -38.15 1.36
CA PRO A 64 -31.12 -37.63 2.17
C PRO A 64 -31.00 -37.95 3.67
N ASP A 65 -30.23 -38.98 4.02
CA ASP A 65 -30.09 -39.47 5.39
C ASP A 65 -28.69 -40.07 5.63
N TRP A 66 -28.43 -40.47 6.88
CA TRP A 66 -27.17 -41.11 7.27
C TRP A 66 -26.93 -42.43 6.52
N ASP A 67 -27.97 -43.22 6.24
CA ASP A 67 -27.86 -44.54 5.61
C ASP A 67 -27.39 -44.42 4.16
N LYS A 68 -27.92 -43.46 3.41
CA LYS A 68 -27.46 -43.14 2.06
C LYS A 68 -26.06 -42.54 2.06
N LEU A 69 -25.72 -41.70 3.03
CA LEU A 69 -24.38 -41.14 3.16
C LEU A 69 -23.33 -42.22 3.48
N ILE A 70 -23.68 -43.21 4.30
CA ILE A 70 -22.84 -44.35 4.66
C ILE A 70 -22.40 -45.16 3.43
N LEU A 71 -23.29 -45.32 2.45
CA LEU A 71 -23.07 -46.08 1.22
C LEU A 71 -22.27 -45.30 0.15
N ALA A 72 -22.07 -43.99 0.34
CA ALA A 72 -21.34 -43.16 -0.62
C ALA A 72 -19.88 -43.62 -0.74
N THR A 73 -19.34 -43.65 -1.97
CA THR A 73 -17.90 -43.89 -2.21
C THR A 73 -17.08 -42.61 -2.04
N ASP A 74 -15.76 -42.74 -1.78
CA ASP A 74 -14.89 -41.55 -1.62
C ASP A 74 -14.91 -40.68 -2.87
N LYS A 75 -14.86 -41.30 -4.05
CA LYS A 75 -14.90 -40.61 -5.34
C LYS A 75 -16.18 -39.81 -5.51
N GLU A 76 -17.33 -40.32 -5.05
CA GLU A 76 -18.59 -39.59 -5.11
C GLU A 76 -18.60 -38.37 -4.18
N LEU A 77 -18.11 -38.53 -2.96
CA LEU A 77 -17.99 -37.43 -2.00
C LEU A 77 -17.00 -36.37 -2.48
N GLU A 78 -15.86 -36.78 -3.06
CA GLU A 78 -14.85 -35.87 -3.64
C GLU A 78 -15.41 -35.05 -4.79
N VAL A 79 -16.12 -35.69 -5.73
CA VAL A 79 -16.76 -35.00 -6.87
C VAL A 79 -17.71 -33.92 -6.39
N ILE A 80 -18.51 -34.22 -5.36
CA ILE A 80 -19.51 -33.31 -4.81
C ILE A 80 -18.84 -32.17 -4.02
N PHE A 81 -17.77 -32.45 -3.28
CA PHE A 81 -17.06 -31.42 -2.50
C PHE A 81 -16.04 -30.62 -3.29
N LYS A 82 -15.70 -31.02 -4.52
CA LYS A 82 -14.75 -30.29 -5.40
C LYS A 82 -15.09 -28.81 -5.52
N SER A 83 -16.37 -28.50 -5.56
CA SER A 83 -16.94 -27.17 -5.74
C SER A 83 -17.04 -26.36 -4.44
N LEU A 84 -16.93 -27.01 -3.27
CA LEU A 84 -16.90 -26.40 -1.94
C LEU A 84 -15.46 -26.12 -1.45
N GLY A 85 -14.47 -26.71 -2.11
CA GLY A 85 -13.05 -26.64 -1.73
C GLY A 85 -12.68 -27.57 -0.56
N LEU A 86 -11.39 -27.88 -0.43
CA LEU A 86 -10.84 -28.80 0.59
C LEU A 86 -11.44 -30.22 0.54
N HIS A 87 -11.80 -30.71 -0.65
CA HIS A 87 -12.53 -31.96 -0.86
C HIS A 87 -11.89 -33.17 -0.14
N THR A 88 -10.61 -33.44 -0.32
CA THR A 88 -9.92 -34.57 0.33
C THR A 88 -9.99 -34.52 1.86
N GLN A 89 -9.84 -33.33 2.45
CA GLN A 89 -9.90 -33.14 3.91
C GLN A 89 -11.33 -33.29 4.45
N ARG A 90 -12.33 -32.84 3.67
CA ARG A 90 -13.75 -32.99 4.00
C ARG A 90 -14.17 -34.46 3.96
N VAL A 91 -13.76 -35.19 2.93
CA VAL A 91 -14.03 -36.64 2.81
C VAL A 91 -13.47 -37.39 4.00
N GLY A 92 -12.18 -37.20 4.33
CA GLY A 92 -11.58 -37.87 5.49
C GLY A 92 -12.31 -37.58 6.81
N ARG A 93 -12.74 -36.32 7.02
CA ARG A 93 -13.52 -35.98 8.22
C ARG A 93 -14.90 -36.64 8.24
N ILE A 94 -15.61 -36.64 7.11
CA ILE A 94 -16.94 -37.23 7.01
C ILE A 94 -16.86 -38.74 7.21
N ARG A 95 -15.83 -39.40 6.68
CA ARG A 95 -15.57 -40.81 6.94
C ARG A 95 -15.41 -41.12 8.41
N LYS A 96 -14.62 -40.32 9.13
CA LYS A 96 -14.47 -40.48 10.58
C LYS A 96 -15.82 -40.39 11.32
N ILE A 97 -16.67 -39.43 10.92
CA ILE A 97 -18.02 -39.28 11.50
C ILE A 97 -18.90 -40.49 11.17
N ILE A 98 -18.87 -40.98 9.92
CA ILE A 98 -19.61 -42.17 9.48
C ILE A 98 -19.17 -43.42 10.24
N GLU A 99 -17.86 -43.62 10.41
CA GLU A 99 -17.29 -44.75 11.14
C GLU A 99 -17.74 -44.75 12.59
N GLU A 100 -17.68 -43.60 13.27
CA GLU A 100 -18.17 -43.49 14.65
C GLU A 100 -19.68 -43.73 14.75
N TYR A 101 -20.45 -43.17 13.83
CA TYR A 101 -21.91 -43.37 13.79
C TYR A 101 -22.27 -44.86 13.62
N LYS A 102 -21.53 -45.59 12.79
CA LYS A 102 -21.66 -47.05 12.64
C LYS A 102 -21.30 -47.79 13.92
N LEU A 103 -20.16 -47.43 14.54
CA LEU A 103 -19.71 -48.07 15.79
C LEU A 103 -20.71 -47.88 16.94
N LYS A 104 -21.46 -46.77 16.93
CA LYS A 104 -22.52 -46.46 17.90
C LYS A 104 -23.92 -46.91 17.44
N ASN A 105 -24.03 -47.85 16.50
CA ASN A 105 -25.30 -48.41 16.01
C ASN A 105 -26.31 -47.35 15.53
N GLY A 106 -25.83 -46.29 14.88
CA GLY A 106 -26.68 -45.22 14.36
C GLY A 106 -27.18 -44.23 15.42
N ILE A 107 -26.62 -44.25 16.62
CA ILE A 107 -26.97 -43.34 17.70
C ILE A 107 -26.00 -42.16 17.68
N LEU A 108 -26.52 -40.95 17.45
CA LEU A 108 -25.74 -39.71 17.62
C LEU A 108 -25.61 -39.35 19.11
N PRO A 109 -24.60 -38.55 19.50
CA PRO A 109 -24.41 -38.13 20.89
C PRO A 109 -25.68 -37.55 21.52
N GLN A 110 -26.09 -38.08 22.67
CA GLN A 110 -27.33 -37.69 23.35
C GLN A 110 -27.11 -36.66 24.46
N ASN A 111 -25.85 -36.47 24.88
CA ASN A 111 -25.47 -35.52 25.91
C ASN A 111 -24.10 -34.89 25.59
N LYS A 112 -23.73 -33.91 26.41
CA LYS A 112 -22.51 -33.13 26.24
C LYS A 112 -21.23 -33.96 26.37
N ASP A 113 -21.23 -34.95 27.27
CA ASP A 113 -20.05 -35.77 27.54
C ASP A 113 -19.78 -36.69 26.33
N GLU A 114 -20.82 -37.36 25.82
CA GLU A 114 -20.74 -38.14 24.58
C GLU A 114 -20.33 -37.31 23.37
N LEU A 115 -20.76 -36.03 23.32
CA LEU A 115 -20.41 -35.12 22.23
C LEU A 115 -18.93 -34.72 22.28
N GLN A 116 -18.36 -34.51 23.48
CA GLN A 116 -16.94 -34.16 23.64
C GLN A 116 -16.02 -35.31 23.24
N GLU A 117 -16.46 -36.55 23.43
CA GLU A 117 -15.71 -37.75 23.03
C GLU A 117 -15.90 -38.11 21.54
N SER A 118 -16.78 -37.39 20.84
CA SER A 118 -17.10 -37.68 19.43
C SER A 118 -16.24 -36.95 18.41
N SER A 119 -16.35 -37.37 17.16
CA SER A 119 -15.78 -36.74 15.97
C SER A 119 -16.36 -35.36 15.67
N PHE A 120 -17.41 -34.94 16.41
CA PHE A 120 -17.99 -33.60 16.36
C PHE A 120 -17.32 -32.60 17.31
N ALA A 121 -16.35 -33.02 18.15
CA ALA A 121 -15.76 -32.24 19.25
C ALA A 121 -15.01 -30.94 18.87
N SER A 122 -15.00 -30.51 17.61
CA SER A 122 -14.51 -29.16 17.26
C SER A 122 -15.43 -28.10 17.87
N LEU A 123 -14.86 -27.06 18.52
CA LEU A 123 -15.60 -26.01 19.24
C LEU A 123 -16.86 -25.52 18.52
N TYR A 124 -16.75 -25.19 17.23
CA TYR A 124 -17.90 -24.70 16.45
C TYR A 124 -18.98 -25.77 16.24
N ILE A 125 -18.61 -26.98 15.82
CA ILE A 125 -19.60 -28.04 15.55
C ILE A 125 -20.22 -28.56 16.84
N SER A 126 -19.44 -28.69 17.92
CA SER A 126 -19.97 -29.06 19.22
C SER A 126 -21.01 -28.04 19.69
N ASN A 127 -20.74 -26.73 19.57
CA ASN A 127 -21.73 -25.71 19.92
C ASN A 127 -22.94 -25.71 18.98
N ALA A 128 -22.77 -25.98 17.69
CA ALA A 128 -23.89 -26.12 16.75
C ALA A 128 -24.75 -27.34 17.10
N TYR A 129 -24.12 -28.46 17.47
CA TYR A 129 -24.79 -29.69 17.89
C TYR A 129 -25.59 -29.46 19.19
N GLU A 130 -24.98 -28.81 20.18
CA GLU A 130 -25.64 -28.40 21.42
C GLU A 130 -26.87 -27.53 21.14
N LEU A 131 -26.73 -26.52 20.27
CA LEU A 131 -27.80 -25.58 19.93
C LEU A 131 -28.96 -26.24 19.17
N PHE A 132 -28.64 -27.03 18.14
CA PHE A 132 -29.64 -27.51 17.20
C PHE A 132 -30.18 -28.90 17.53
N VAL A 133 -29.33 -29.81 18.02
CA VAL A 133 -29.72 -31.20 18.26
C VAL A 133 -30.12 -31.40 19.72
N LEU A 134 -29.23 -31.05 20.67
CA LEU A 134 -29.50 -31.20 22.10
C LEU A 134 -30.40 -30.09 22.67
N LYS A 135 -30.70 -29.05 21.88
CA LYS A 135 -31.53 -27.89 22.24
C LYS A 135 -31.03 -27.11 23.47
N ASN A 136 -29.74 -27.19 23.74
CA ASN A 136 -29.05 -26.44 24.79
C ASN A 136 -28.63 -25.06 24.28
N LYS A 137 -28.41 -24.11 25.19
CA LYS A 137 -27.92 -22.78 24.81
C LYS A 137 -26.42 -22.84 24.51
N ALA A 138 -26.05 -22.64 23.25
CA ALA A 138 -24.66 -22.60 22.82
C ALA A 138 -24.41 -21.51 21.77
N ALA A 139 -23.19 -20.97 21.77
CA ALA A 139 -22.77 -19.92 20.84
C ALA A 139 -22.12 -20.53 19.59
N LEU A 140 -22.62 -20.19 18.40
CA LEU A 140 -22.02 -20.50 17.10
C LEU A 140 -20.75 -19.66 16.86
N LEU A 141 -19.79 -19.80 17.76
CA LEU A 141 -18.63 -18.94 17.86
C LEU A 141 -17.60 -19.30 16.80
N ASP A 142 -17.66 -18.60 15.67
CA ASP A 142 -16.66 -18.60 14.62
C ASP A 142 -15.86 -17.28 14.59
N VAL A 143 -15.02 -17.11 13.58
CA VAL A 143 -14.23 -15.88 13.35
C VAL A 143 -15.10 -14.65 13.05
N ASN A 144 -16.37 -14.87 12.67
CA ASN A 144 -17.29 -13.80 12.33
C ASN A 144 -18.05 -13.30 13.54
N MET A 145 -18.64 -14.20 14.32
CA MET A 145 -19.24 -13.90 15.60
C MET A 145 -18.21 -13.28 16.54
N SER A 146 -17.02 -13.87 16.65
CA SER A 146 -15.95 -13.35 17.50
C SER A 146 -15.55 -11.94 17.09
N ARG A 147 -15.47 -11.63 15.79
CA ARG A 147 -15.19 -10.27 15.31
C ARG A 147 -16.25 -9.26 15.76
N VAL A 148 -17.55 -9.59 15.67
CA VAL A 148 -18.62 -8.68 16.09
C VAL A 148 -18.55 -8.44 17.59
N LEU A 149 -18.43 -9.52 18.38
CA LEU A 149 -18.31 -9.44 19.83
C LEU A 149 -17.07 -8.64 20.25
N SER A 150 -15.91 -8.92 19.63
CA SER A 150 -14.67 -8.24 19.95
C SER A 150 -14.70 -6.76 19.57
N ARG A 151 -15.37 -6.38 18.49
CA ARG A 151 -15.51 -4.97 18.10
C ARG A 151 -16.46 -4.21 19.02
N PHE A 152 -17.57 -4.84 19.43
CA PHE A 152 -18.56 -4.17 20.26
C PHE A 152 -18.13 -4.07 21.73
N PHE A 153 -17.64 -5.17 22.33
CA PHE A 153 -17.32 -5.26 23.76
C PHE A 153 -15.85 -5.07 24.11
N TYR A 154 -14.96 -4.98 23.10
CA TYR A 154 -13.52 -4.70 23.24
C TYR A 154 -12.74 -5.58 24.24
N PRO A 155 -12.57 -6.89 23.98
CA PRO A 155 -11.52 -7.67 24.64
C PRO A 155 -10.15 -7.17 24.13
N LYS A 156 -9.34 -6.65 25.06
CA LYS A 156 -7.95 -6.28 24.81
C LYS A 156 -7.19 -7.56 24.43
N GLU A 157 -6.85 -7.66 23.15
CA GLU A 157 -6.18 -8.81 22.48
C GLU A 157 -7.09 -9.99 22.13
N PHE A 158 -7.19 -10.28 20.83
CA PHE A 158 -7.87 -11.47 20.30
C PHE A 158 -6.83 -12.53 19.94
N LYS A 159 -6.89 -13.69 20.60
CA LYS A 159 -6.13 -14.88 20.22
C LYS A 159 -6.99 -15.77 19.30
N ASP A 160 -6.49 -16.95 18.92
CA ASP A 160 -7.31 -17.97 18.26
C ASP A 160 -8.57 -18.27 19.10
N VAL A 161 -9.76 -18.18 18.48
CA VAL A 161 -11.08 -18.41 19.11
C VAL A 161 -11.12 -19.69 19.95
N ARG A 162 -10.38 -20.72 19.50
CA ARG A 162 -10.34 -22.04 20.16
C ARG A 162 -9.74 -22.01 21.56
N HIS A 163 -8.85 -21.05 21.83
CA HIS A 163 -8.07 -21.01 23.07
C HIS A 163 -8.36 -19.76 23.92
N ASP A 164 -9.20 -18.85 23.42
CA ASP A 164 -9.54 -17.62 24.09
C ASP A 164 -10.77 -17.83 25.00
N LYS A 165 -10.52 -18.08 26.29
CA LYS A 165 -11.60 -18.31 27.27
C LYS A 165 -12.50 -17.08 27.44
N LEU A 166 -11.94 -15.87 27.28
CA LEU A 166 -12.67 -14.62 27.50
C LEU A 166 -13.72 -14.41 26.41
N ILE A 167 -13.37 -14.63 25.14
CA ILE A 167 -14.34 -14.50 24.05
C ILE A 167 -15.40 -15.61 24.08
N GLN A 168 -15.04 -16.82 24.53
CA GLN A 168 -15.99 -17.91 24.73
C GLN A 168 -17.01 -17.60 25.83
N GLU A 169 -16.55 -17.08 26.97
CA GLU A 169 -17.40 -16.66 28.07
C GLU A 169 -18.30 -15.48 27.68
N LEU A 170 -17.76 -14.49 26.95
CA LEU A 170 -18.54 -13.39 26.40
C LEU A 170 -19.62 -13.89 25.44
N ALA A 171 -19.26 -14.78 24.52
CA ALA A 171 -20.19 -15.33 23.55
C ALA A 171 -21.34 -16.06 24.26
N TYR A 172 -21.04 -16.92 25.23
CA TYR A 172 -22.05 -17.59 26.06
C TYR A 172 -22.95 -16.59 26.79
N ASN A 173 -22.35 -15.60 27.45
CA ASN A 173 -23.11 -14.55 28.13
C ASN A 173 -23.98 -13.74 27.17
N VAL A 174 -23.57 -13.51 25.92
CA VAL A 174 -24.41 -12.83 24.93
C VAL A 174 -25.57 -13.71 24.48
N ILE A 175 -25.33 -14.99 24.20
CA ILE A 175 -26.37 -15.89 23.68
C ILE A 175 -27.29 -16.48 24.74
N ASN A 176 -26.99 -16.31 26.04
CA ASN A 176 -27.81 -16.84 27.12
C ASN A 176 -29.12 -16.03 27.31
N VAL A 177 -30.03 -16.21 26.36
CA VAL A 177 -31.40 -15.65 26.28
C VAL A 177 -32.37 -16.73 25.82
N LYS A 178 -33.67 -16.42 25.76
CA LYS A 178 -34.68 -17.34 25.23
C LYS A 178 -34.52 -17.51 23.71
N GLU A 179 -34.27 -16.41 23.00
CA GLU A 179 -34.07 -16.31 21.55
C GLU A 179 -32.62 -16.68 21.14
N CYS A 180 -32.03 -17.68 21.79
CA CYS A 180 -30.62 -18.04 21.64
C CYS A 180 -30.28 -18.38 20.18
N LYS A 181 -31.16 -19.14 19.51
CA LYS A 181 -31.01 -19.57 18.12
C LYS A 181 -31.02 -18.36 17.17
N GLU A 182 -32.03 -17.51 17.31
CA GLU A 182 -32.23 -16.32 16.48
C GLU A 182 -31.09 -15.32 16.68
N LEU A 183 -30.62 -15.14 17.92
CA LEU A 183 -29.51 -14.24 18.21
C LEU A 183 -28.18 -14.72 17.61
N ASN A 184 -27.92 -16.03 17.62
CA ASN A 184 -26.76 -16.61 16.95
C ASN A 184 -26.77 -16.28 15.45
N TRP A 185 -27.90 -16.52 14.77
CA TRP A 185 -28.05 -16.19 13.35
C TRP A 185 -27.99 -14.68 13.09
N ALA A 186 -28.60 -13.87 13.96
CA ALA A 186 -28.54 -12.42 13.88
C ALA A 186 -27.09 -11.91 13.88
N ILE A 187 -26.25 -12.42 14.80
CA ILE A 187 -24.84 -12.02 14.88
C ILE A 187 -24.08 -12.43 13.61
N LEU A 188 -24.27 -13.66 13.13
CA LEU A 188 -23.60 -14.16 11.92
C LEU A 188 -24.02 -13.37 10.67
N ASP A 189 -25.31 -13.08 10.49
CA ASP A 189 -25.79 -12.30 9.35
C ASP A 189 -25.35 -10.84 9.45
N PHE A 190 -25.38 -10.26 10.66
CA PHE A 190 -24.88 -8.90 10.91
C PHE A 190 -23.40 -8.79 10.60
N SER A 191 -22.61 -9.82 10.92
CA SER A 191 -21.18 -9.88 10.61
C SER A 191 -20.88 -9.92 9.10
N ALA A 192 -21.80 -10.48 8.31
CA ALA A 192 -21.66 -10.64 6.87
C ALA A 192 -22.13 -9.39 6.12
N LEU A 193 -23.22 -8.76 6.58
CA LEU A 193 -23.85 -7.63 5.91
C LEU A 193 -23.33 -6.26 6.40
N ILE A 194 -23.10 -6.10 7.71
CA ILE A 194 -22.78 -4.81 8.34
C ILE A 194 -21.36 -4.79 8.90
N CYS A 195 -21.06 -5.65 9.88
CA CYS A 195 -19.78 -5.69 10.59
C CYS A 195 -18.74 -6.56 9.86
N LYS A 196 -18.51 -6.23 8.59
CA LYS A 196 -17.61 -6.94 7.67
C LYS A 196 -16.16 -6.91 8.14
N ALA A 197 -15.37 -7.92 7.78
CA ALA A 197 -13.96 -8.01 8.15
C ALA A 197 -13.16 -6.78 7.67
N LYS A 198 -13.36 -6.38 6.42
CA LYS A 198 -12.83 -5.15 5.81
C LYS A 198 -13.99 -4.19 5.50
N ASN A 199 -13.75 -2.90 5.64
CA ASN A 199 -14.71 -1.82 5.36
C ASN A 199 -16.10 -2.09 5.99
N PRO A 200 -16.18 -2.23 7.33
CA PRO A 200 -17.47 -2.38 8.00
C PRO A 200 -18.34 -1.14 7.77
N LYS A 201 -19.65 -1.35 7.58
CA LYS A 201 -20.63 -0.27 7.36
C LYS A 201 -20.99 0.41 8.68
N CYS A 202 -20.02 1.01 9.36
CA CYS A 202 -20.19 1.58 10.71
C CYS A 202 -21.22 2.72 10.75
N ASN A 203 -21.36 3.50 9.68
CA ASN A 203 -22.34 4.59 9.61
C ASN A 203 -23.79 4.06 9.52
N GLU A 204 -23.99 2.87 8.93
CA GLU A 204 -25.29 2.19 8.87
C GLU A 204 -25.53 1.26 10.09
N CYS A 205 -24.50 1.07 10.92
CA CYS A 205 -24.48 0.08 11.99
C CYS A 205 -25.34 0.52 13.17
N LYS A 206 -26.41 -0.22 13.46
CA LYS A 206 -27.30 0.06 14.61
C LYS A 206 -26.65 -0.13 15.98
N LEU A 207 -25.49 -0.79 16.03
CA LEU A 207 -24.71 -0.94 17.26
C LEU A 207 -23.71 0.20 17.48
N SER A 208 -23.52 1.12 16.53
CA SER A 208 -22.44 2.10 16.52
C SER A 208 -22.38 2.97 17.78
N SER A 209 -23.53 3.41 18.29
CA SER A 209 -23.66 4.30 19.44
C SER A 209 -23.01 3.79 20.74
N LYS A 210 -22.83 2.47 20.87
CA LYS A 210 -22.16 1.83 22.02
C LYS A 210 -21.01 0.91 21.62
N CYS A 211 -20.64 0.93 20.34
CA CYS A 211 -19.60 0.05 19.82
C CYS A 211 -18.23 0.63 20.14
N SER A 212 -17.48 -0.02 21.03
CA SER A 212 -16.13 0.44 21.39
C SER A 212 -15.21 0.56 20.18
N PHE A 213 -15.32 -0.33 19.19
CA PHE A 213 -14.57 -0.21 17.93
C PHE A 213 -14.90 1.08 17.19
N PHE A 214 -16.19 1.46 17.11
CA PHE A 214 -16.61 2.69 16.42
C PHE A 214 -16.11 3.93 17.17
N GLU A 215 -16.28 3.95 18.49
CA GLU A 215 -15.79 5.02 19.36
C GLU A 215 -14.27 5.21 19.23
N LEU A 216 -13.49 4.12 19.30
CA LEU A 216 -12.04 4.16 19.14
C LEU A 216 -11.60 4.56 17.73
N THR A 217 -12.34 4.14 16.69
CA THR A 217 -12.05 4.60 15.33
C THR A 217 -12.38 6.08 15.13
N ASN A 218 -13.36 6.64 15.86
CA ASN A 218 -13.66 8.08 15.79
C ASN A 218 -12.74 8.92 16.69
N LYS A 219 -12.33 8.44 17.87
CA LYS A 219 -11.30 9.13 18.69
C LYS A 219 -9.94 9.18 17.99
N ASN A 220 -9.60 8.14 17.22
CA ASN A 220 -8.39 8.15 16.37
C ASN A 220 -8.54 8.99 15.09
N LYS A 221 -9.70 9.60 14.82
CA LYS A 221 -9.87 10.59 13.73
C LYS A 221 -9.46 12.01 14.12
N GLU A 222 -9.16 12.30 15.39
CA GLU A 222 -8.58 13.61 15.79
C GLU A 222 -7.13 13.80 15.30
N THR A 223 -6.54 12.80 14.64
CA THR A 223 -5.38 12.99 13.77
C THR A 223 -5.80 12.82 12.31
N ILE A 224 -5.91 13.98 11.64
CA ILE A 224 -6.34 14.23 10.26
C ILE A 224 -7.86 14.12 10.12
N GLU A 225 -8.56 15.25 10.30
CA GLU A 225 -9.92 15.42 9.80
C GLU A 225 -9.91 15.24 8.27
N GLU A 226 -10.57 14.19 7.79
CA GLU A 226 -11.06 14.17 6.40
C GLU A 226 -12.43 14.87 6.39
N PRO A 227 -12.65 15.89 5.53
CA PRO A 227 -13.95 16.53 5.41
C PRO A 227 -14.99 15.52 4.95
N GLN A 228 -16.05 15.36 5.76
CA GLN A 228 -17.08 14.33 5.61
C GLN A 228 -17.94 14.42 4.35
N LEU A 229 -17.78 15.46 3.52
CA LEU A 229 -18.25 15.61 2.13
C LEU A 229 -17.97 17.05 1.73
N ASN A 230 -16.77 17.30 1.23
CA ASN A 230 -16.45 18.40 0.32
C ASN A 230 -15.06 18.11 -0.22
N ILE A 231 -14.97 17.40 -1.34
CA ILE A 231 -13.73 17.37 -2.10
C ILE A 231 -13.62 18.77 -2.72
N LYS A 232 -12.96 19.68 -2.01
CA LYS A 232 -12.52 20.93 -2.61
C LYS A 232 -11.20 20.63 -3.30
N TYR A 233 -11.25 20.40 -4.60
CA TYR A 233 -10.05 20.46 -5.47
C TYR A 233 -9.55 21.91 -5.64
N ASP A 234 -10.27 22.88 -5.08
CA ASP A 234 -10.09 24.32 -5.27
C ASP A 234 -9.60 25.02 -3.99
N SER A 235 -8.94 24.29 -3.07
CA SER A 235 -8.16 24.99 -2.06
C SER A 235 -6.91 25.53 -2.73
N GLU A 236 -6.89 26.85 -3.00
CA GLU A 236 -5.65 27.54 -3.33
C GLU A 236 -4.63 27.21 -2.24
N ILE A 237 -3.68 26.33 -2.56
CA ILE A 237 -2.59 26.00 -1.67
C ILE A 237 -1.82 27.31 -1.47
N PRO A 238 -1.67 27.79 -0.23
CA PRO A 238 -0.95 29.04 0.02
C PRO A 238 0.42 28.98 -0.66
N MET A 239 0.62 29.88 -1.62
CA MET A 239 1.84 29.90 -2.40
C MET A 239 2.95 30.42 -1.50
N ASN A 240 4.04 29.67 -1.40
CA ASN A 240 5.21 30.13 -0.68
C ASN A 240 5.96 31.11 -1.60
N PRO A 241 6.12 32.39 -1.23
CA PRO A 241 6.80 33.37 -2.07
C PRO A 241 8.24 32.97 -2.43
N ASP A 242 8.90 32.19 -1.56
CA ASP A 242 10.25 31.69 -1.78
C ASP A 242 10.30 30.51 -2.77
N LYS A 243 9.15 29.90 -3.07
CA LYS A 243 9.00 28.73 -3.94
C LYS A 243 7.95 28.97 -5.04
N PRO A 244 8.21 29.91 -5.97
CA PRO A 244 7.22 30.35 -6.94
C PRO A 244 6.87 29.31 -8.02
N LEU A 245 7.65 28.23 -8.17
CA LEU A 245 7.49 27.27 -9.27
C LEU A 245 6.62 26.09 -8.86
N LYS A 246 5.47 25.92 -9.52
CA LYS A 246 4.46 24.91 -9.16
C LYS A 246 4.80 23.53 -9.72
N VAL A 247 4.81 22.53 -8.84
CA VAL A 247 5.07 21.13 -9.19
C VAL A 247 3.83 20.27 -8.99
N VAL A 248 3.45 19.55 -10.04
CA VAL A 248 2.51 18.43 -10.00
C VAL A 248 3.32 17.13 -9.95
N SER A 249 3.15 16.35 -8.89
CA SER A 249 3.83 15.07 -8.68
C SER A 249 2.86 13.90 -8.83
N LEU A 250 3.07 13.11 -9.88
CA LEU A 250 2.26 11.93 -10.19
C LEU A 250 2.97 10.66 -9.72
N PHE A 251 2.21 9.70 -9.19
CA PHE A 251 2.77 8.48 -8.61
C PHE A 251 3.81 8.82 -7.52
N SER A 252 3.49 9.80 -6.68
CA SER A 252 4.39 10.43 -5.71
C SER A 252 4.96 9.42 -4.69
N GLY A 253 4.22 8.34 -4.41
CA GLY A 253 4.58 7.41 -3.35
C GLY A 253 4.77 8.16 -2.03
N CYS A 254 5.81 7.86 -1.25
CA CYS A 254 6.09 8.61 -0.02
C CYS A 254 6.84 9.94 -0.26
N GLY A 255 6.73 10.55 -1.45
CA GLY A 255 7.27 11.89 -1.72
C GLY A 255 8.78 11.96 -1.90
N GLY A 256 9.42 10.90 -2.39
CA GLY A 256 10.87 10.90 -2.62
C GLY A 256 11.31 11.95 -3.65
N MET A 257 10.58 12.03 -4.77
CA MET A 257 10.78 13.08 -5.78
C MET A 257 10.38 14.45 -5.23
N ASP A 258 9.21 14.54 -4.60
CA ASP A 258 8.63 15.77 -4.04
C ASP A 258 9.59 16.45 -3.05
N LEU A 259 10.12 15.67 -2.10
CA LEU A 259 11.07 16.14 -1.09
C LEU A 259 12.38 16.62 -1.74
N GLY A 260 12.86 15.91 -2.75
CA GLY A 260 14.02 16.33 -3.53
C GLY A 260 13.76 17.62 -4.29
N PHE A 261 12.59 17.74 -4.91
CA PHE A 261 12.20 18.95 -5.63
C PHE A 261 12.06 20.14 -4.71
N GLU A 262 11.53 19.98 -3.50
CA GLU A 262 11.37 21.07 -2.54
C GLU A 262 12.64 21.48 -1.80
N GLY A 263 13.61 20.56 -1.67
CA GLY A 263 14.77 20.77 -0.82
C GLY A 263 14.40 20.94 0.66
N ASP A 264 15.22 21.72 1.37
CA ASP A 264 15.04 22.01 2.80
C ASP A 264 14.95 20.75 3.68
N PHE A 265 15.80 19.76 3.43
CA PHE A 265 15.80 18.50 4.18
C PHE A 265 17.20 18.05 4.59
N ILE A 266 17.24 17.13 5.55
CA ILE A 266 18.47 16.74 6.23
C ILE A 266 19.06 15.50 5.57
N VAL A 267 20.37 15.53 5.30
CA VAL A 267 21.16 14.39 4.83
C VAL A 267 22.45 14.26 5.63
N HIS A 268 23.09 13.10 5.56
CA HIS A 268 24.41 12.93 6.16
C HIS A 268 25.43 13.80 5.41
N LYS A 269 26.39 14.43 6.11
CA LYS A 269 27.35 15.38 5.53
C LYS A 269 28.16 14.76 4.38
N ASP A 270 28.58 13.50 4.52
CA ASP A 270 29.33 12.77 3.48
C ASP A 270 28.53 12.56 2.20
N SER A 271 27.20 12.71 2.22
CA SER A 271 26.36 12.68 1.02
C SER A 271 26.46 13.96 0.18
N VAL A 272 27.06 15.03 0.70
CA VAL A 272 27.21 16.29 -0.01
C VAL A 272 28.68 16.49 -0.39
N ASN A 273 28.96 16.63 -1.69
CA ASN A 273 30.27 17.07 -2.17
C ASN A 273 30.29 18.60 -2.23
N GLU A 274 30.79 19.23 -1.17
CA GLU A 274 30.88 20.69 -1.05
C GLU A 274 31.84 21.33 -2.07
N LYS A 275 32.80 20.58 -2.61
CA LYS A 275 33.72 21.11 -3.63
C LYS A 275 33.00 21.38 -4.96
N LEU A 276 32.11 20.47 -5.34
CA LEU A 276 31.31 20.60 -6.56
C LEU A 276 29.99 21.35 -6.33
N ASN A 277 29.50 21.38 -5.08
CA ASN A 277 28.23 21.99 -4.70
C ASN A 277 28.39 22.80 -3.41
N PRO A 278 29.12 23.94 -3.45
CA PRO A 278 29.39 24.74 -2.25
C PRO A 278 28.11 25.33 -1.63
N ASP A 279 27.08 25.57 -2.45
CA ASP A 279 25.84 26.23 -2.03
C ASP A 279 24.73 25.27 -1.58
N PHE A 280 25.01 23.96 -1.48
CA PHE A 280 24.00 22.96 -1.12
C PHE A 280 23.59 23.03 0.34
N ILE A 281 24.49 23.43 1.24
CA ILE A 281 24.26 23.36 2.68
C ILE A 281 23.76 24.71 3.17
N SER A 282 22.57 24.73 3.77
CA SER A 282 22.04 25.91 4.46
C SER A 282 22.44 25.94 5.93
N GLU A 283 22.52 24.77 6.57
CA GLU A 283 22.78 24.63 8.01
C GLU A 283 23.55 23.33 8.29
N ARG A 284 24.47 23.37 9.25
CA ARG A 284 25.15 22.16 9.76
C ARG A 284 24.52 21.76 11.10
N LEU A 285 24.22 20.47 11.22
CA LEU A 285 23.54 19.89 12.37
C LEU A 285 24.47 18.94 13.13
N ASP A 286 24.06 18.56 14.33
CA ASP A 286 24.77 17.56 15.12
C ASP A 286 24.80 16.18 14.42
N ASN A 287 25.65 15.29 14.95
CA ASN A 287 25.71 13.88 14.53
C ASN A 287 26.03 13.65 13.05
N ASP A 288 26.87 14.50 12.47
CA ASP A 288 27.34 14.40 11.08
C ASP A 288 26.23 14.64 10.03
N PHE A 289 25.19 15.42 10.36
CA PHE A 289 24.12 15.79 9.43
C PHE A 289 24.21 17.24 8.96
N VAL A 290 23.66 17.51 7.78
CA VAL A 290 23.54 18.86 7.18
C VAL A 290 22.14 19.05 6.61
N LYS A 291 21.62 20.27 6.70
CA LYS A 291 20.38 20.66 6.03
C LYS A 291 20.68 21.23 4.66
N LEU A 292 20.00 20.70 3.65
CA LEU A 292 20.09 21.19 2.28
C LEU A 292 19.29 22.48 2.11
N LYS A 293 19.75 23.36 1.23
CA LYS A 293 19.05 24.59 0.87
C LYS A 293 17.67 24.29 0.26
N PRO A 294 16.64 25.12 0.50
CA PRO A 294 15.40 25.05 -0.28
C PRO A 294 15.68 25.37 -1.75
N THR A 295 14.90 24.75 -2.63
CA THR A 295 14.80 25.12 -4.05
C THR A 295 13.64 26.10 -4.25
N LYS A 296 13.43 26.57 -5.48
CA LYS A 296 12.27 27.38 -5.88
C LYS A 296 10.98 26.60 -6.17
N PHE A 297 10.96 25.29 -5.98
CA PHE A 297 9.82 24.44 -6.35
C PHE A 297 8.89 24.17 -5.16
N GLN A 298 7.59 24.27 -5.40
CA GLN A 298 6.52 23.93 -4.45
C GLN A 298 5.65 22.82 -5.01
N THR A 299 5.47 21.73 -4.26
CA THR A 299 4.55 20.66 -4.63
C THR A 299 3.12 21.11 -4.38
N VAL A 300 2.37 21.41 -5.45
CA VAL A 300 0.97 21.87 -5.36
C VAL A 300 -0.04 20.77 -5.66
N PHE A 301 0.43 19.60 -6.08
CA PHE A 301 -0.42 18.44 -6.29
C PHE A 301 0.44 17.19 -6.19
N ALA A 302 -0.01 16.19 -5.44
CA ALA A 302 0.63 14.90 -5.33
C ALA A 302 -0.43 13.79 -5.46
N ASN A 303 -0.11 12.71 -6.16
CA ASN A 303 -1.04 11.59 -6.34
C ASN A 303 -0.38 10.21 -6.22
N ASP A 304 -0.97 9.31 -5.44
CA ASP A 304 -0.68 7.86 -5.46
C ASP A 304 -1.84 7.07 -4.84
N ILE A 305 -2.17 5.90 -5.42
CA ILE A 305 -3.26 5.04 -4.94
C ILE A 305 -3.01 4.39 -3.57
N LEU A 306 -1.79 4.43 -3.05
CA LEU A 306 -1.42 3.80 -1.78
C LEU A 306 -1.71 4.73 -0.60
N GLN A 307 -2.70 4.36 0.21
CA GLN A 307 -3.04 5.09 1.43
C GLN A 307 -1.86 5.23 2.38
N GLU A 308 -1.01 4.21 2.52
CA GLU A 308 0.16 4.27 3.40
C GLU A 308 1.22 5.24 2.89
N ALA A 309 1.27 5.49 1.57
CA ALA A 309 2.14 6.47 0.96
C ALA A 309 1.65 7.89 1.26
N ARG A 310 0.35 8.16 1.11
CA ARG A 310 -0.29 9.41 1.56
C ARG A 310 -0.02 9.66 3.04
N ASN A 311 -0.22 8.66 3.88
CA ASN A 311 -0.03 8.80 5.32
C ASN A 311 1.40 9.19 5.68
N ALA A 312 2.40 8.58 5.02
CA ALA A 312 3.81 8.93 5.20
C ALA A 312 4.12 10.35 4.70
N TRP A 313 3.58 10.71 3.52
CA TRP A 313 3.74 12.03 2.93
C TRP A 313 3.14 13.13 3.81
N VAL A 314 1.84 13.04 4.11
CA VAL A 314 1.11 14.05 4.90
C VAL A 314 1.71 14.20 6.28
N ASN A 315 2.12 13.11 6.94
CA ASN A 315 2.74 13.20 8.27
C ASN A 315 4.05 14.01 8.25
N TYR A 316 4.85 13.90 7.18
CA TYR A 316 6.09 14.65 7.05
C TYR A 316 5.86 16.09 6.57
N PHE A 317 5.10 16.27 5.49
CA PHE A 317 4.87 17.58 4.87
C PHE A 317 3.94 18.49 5.67
N LYS A 318 3.07 17.95 6.54
CA LYS A 318 2.29 18.79 7.48
C LYS A 318 3.19 19.61 8.41
N LYS A 319 4.35 19.07 8.80
CA LYS A 319 5.37 19.80 9.60
C LYS A 319 6.00 20.96 8.83
N ARG A 320 5.78 21.01 7.51
CA ARG A 320 6.23 22.04 6.57
C ARG A 320 5.07 22.92 6.07
N ASN A 321 3.97 22.98 6.83
CA ASN A 321 2.77 23.77 6.54
C ASN A 321 1.97 23.35 5.28
N TYR A 322 2.11 22.11 4.82
CA TYR A 322 1.25 21.60 3.74
C TYR A 322 -0.10 21.10 4.26
N SER A 323 -1.16 21.41 3.50
CA SER A 323 -2.48 20.82 3.68
C SER A 323 -2.46 19.33 3.29
N SER A 324 -3.27 18.52 3.98
CA SER A 324 -3.49 17.13 3.59
C SER A 324 -4.27 16.96 2.28
N GLU A 325 -4.81 18.05 1.74
CA GLU A 325 -5.55 18.11 0.47
C GLU A 325 -4.61 18.10 -0.75
N VAL A 326 -3.32 18.43 -0.58
CA VAL A 326 -2.33 18.38 -1.66
C VAL A 326 -2.13 16.95 -2.18
N TYR A 327 -2.38 15.94 -1.34
CA TYR A 327 -2.13 14.55 -1.67
C TYR A 327 -3.43 13.75 -1.89
N HIS A 328 -3.60 13.30 -3.14
CA HIS A 328 -4.78 12.57 -3.63
C HIS A 328 -4.51 11.05 -3.70
N VAL A 329 -5.47 10.24 -3.28
CA VAL A 329 -5.38 8.75 -3.29
C VAL A 329 -6.22 8.10 -4.39
N GLU A 330 -6.97 8.91 -5.12
CA GLU A 330 -7.73 8.50 -6.29
C GLU A 330 -6.78 8.02 -7.39
N SER A 331 -7.25 7.15 -8.28
CA SER A 331 -6.44 6.78 -9.44
C SER A 331 -6.27 7.99 -10.36
N ILE A 332 -5.06 8.16 -10.93
CA ILE A 332 -4.84 9.20 -11.94
C ILE A 332 -5.80 9.10 -13.13
N VAL A 333 -6.26 7.89 -13.45
CA VAL A 333 -7.28 7.63 -14.48
C VAL A 333 -8.59 8.34 -14.13
N ASP A 334 -9.04 8.18 -12.88
CA ASP A 334 -10.30 8.77 -12.41
C ASP A 334 -10.17 10.30 -12.31
N LEU A 335 -9.02 10.79 -11.84
CA LEU A 335 -8.73 12.22 -11.74
C LEU A 335 -8.74 12.92 -13.12
N VAL A 336 -8.13 12.29 -14.14
CA VAL A 336 -8.16 12.81 -15.52
C VAL A 336 -9.58 12.79 -16.09
N LYS A 337 -10.35 11.73 -15.85
CA LYS A 337 -11.76 11.66 -16.30
C LYS A 337 -12.61 12.75 -15.65
N MET A 338 -12.50 12.92 -14.34
CA MET A 338 -13.18 14.00 -13.62
C MET A 338 -12.78 15.37 -14.17
N HIS A 339 -11.51 15.60 -14.48
CA HIS A 339 -11.09 16.86 -15.09
C HIS A 339 -11.78 17.13 -16.43
N ARG A 340 -11.84 16.10 -17.30
CA ARG A 340 -12.52 16.17 -18.60
C ARG A 340 -14.03 16.34 -18.50
N ASP A 341 -14.64 15.82 -17.43
CA ASP A 341 -16.06 16.00 -17.12
C ASP A 341 -16.36 17.42 -16.58
N GLY A 342 -15.38 18.31 -16.55
CA GLY A 342 -15.52 19.73 -16.19
C GLY A 342 -15.19 20.05 -14.74
N TYR A 343 -14.71 19.10 -13.94
CA TYR A 343 -14.26 19.36 -12.58
C TYR A 343 -12.85 19.95 -12.56
N LYS A 344 -12.61 21.00 -11.78
CA LYS A 344 -11.28 21.59 -11.63
C LYS A 344 -10.39 20.71 -10.73
N VAL A 345 -9.82 19.64 -11.28
CA VAL A 345 -8.98 18.69 -10.53
C VAL A 345 -7.51 19.09 -10.47
N PHE A 346 -6.92 19.49 -11.59
CA PHE A 346 -5.51 19.86 -11.68
C PHE A 346 -5.33 21.37 -11.49
N PRO A 347 -4.23 21.81 -10.84
CA PRO A 347 -3.97 23.22 -10.65
C PRO A 347 -3.62 23.92 -11.97
N ASP A 348 -3.92 25.22 -12.04
CA ASP A 348 -3.53 26.08 -13.15
C ASP A 348 -2.07 26.56 -13.01
N ASN A 349 -1.46 26.91 -14.14
CA ASN A 349 -0.09 27.45 -14.24
C ASN A 349 0.96 26.52 -13.62
N VAL A 350 0.94 25.25 -14.01
CA VAL A 350 1.94 24.26 -13.59
C VAL A 350 3.25 24.55 -14.30
N ASP A 351 4.35 24.62 -13.55
CA ASP A 351 5.68 24.80 -14.14
C ASP A 351 6.33 23.45 -14.44
N ILE A 352 6.15 22.48 -13.54
CA ILE A 352 6.74 21.13 -13.66
C ILE A 352 5.72 20.04 -13.38
N VAL A 353 5.69 19.01 -14.24
CA VAL A 353 5.09 17.71 -13.92
C VAL A 353 6.20 16.69 -13.67
N THR A 354 6.22 16.03 -12.52
CA THR A 354 7.11 14.89 -12.26
C THR A 354 6.31 13.61 -12.08
N GLY A 355 6.91 12.45 -12.34
CA GLY A 355 6.29 11.19 -11.94
C GLY A 355 7.02 9.91 -12.29
N GLY A 356 6.93 8.93 -11.39
CA GLY A 356 7.49 7.58 -11.56
C GLY A 356 6.40 6.56 -11.89
N PHE A 357 5.97 6.49 -13.16
CA PHE A 357 4.86 5.63 -13.52
C PHE A 357 5.18 4.13 -13.31
N PRO A 358 4.22 3.31 -12.85
CA PRO A 358 4.51 1.92 -12.48
C PRO A 358 5.05 1.09 -13.65
N CYS A 359 6.18 0.40 -13.41
CA CYS A 359 6.88 -0.41 -14.40
C CYS A 359 6.91 -1.91 -14.08
N GLN A 360 6.06 -2.37 -13.15
CA GLN A 360 6.10 -3.76 -12.65
C GLN A 360 5.89 -4.82 -13.74
N ASP A 361 5.26 -4.45 -14.85
CA ASP A 361 5.04 -5.34 -15.99
C ASP A 361 6.20 -5.36 -17.00
N PHE A 362 7.13 -4.39 -16.94
CA PHE A 362 8.35 -4.34 -17.78
C PHE A 362 9.64 -4.69 -17.01
N SER A 363 9.60 -4.83 -15.68
CA SER A 363 10.80 -5.11 -14.87
C SER A 363 11.35 -6.54 -15.05
N VAL A 364 12.67 -6.69 -14.91
CA VAL A 364 13.41 -7.97 -15.01
C VAL A 364 12.96 -8.99 -13.95
N ALA A 365 12.44 -8.53 -12.80
CA ALA A 365 11.95 -9.37 -11.70
C ALA A 365 10.44 -9.66 -11.76
N GLY A 366 9.70 -9.04 -12.69
CA GLY A 366 8.26 -9.24 -12.91
C GLY A 366 7.94 -10.24 -14.02
N LYS A 367 6.65 -10.57 -14.22
CA LYS A 367 6.18 -11.56 -15.24
C LYS A 367 6.34 -11.13 -16.71
N ARG A 368 7.05 -10.03 -17.03
CA ARG A 368 7.33 -9.53 -18.41
C ARG A 368 6.09 -9.39 -19.31
N ASN A 369 4.95 -8.99 -18.77
CA ASN A 369 3.76 -8.78 -19.59
C ASN A 369 3.77 -7.44 -20.37
N GLY A 370 4.71 -6.53 -20.11
CA GLY A 370 4.84 -5.26 -20.83
C GLY A 370 3.54 -4.44 -20.86
N PHE A 371 3.15 -3.96 -22.04
CA PHE A 371 1.87 -3.28 -22.27
C PHE A 371 0.62 -4.17 -22.10
N ASN A 372 0.81 -5.50 -21.98
CA ASN A 372 -0.24 -6.50 -21.85
C ASN A 372 -0.52 -6.92 -20.39
N SER A 373 -0.45 -5.96 -19.46
CA SER A 373 -0.70 -6.24 -18.04
C SER A 373 -2.14 -6.69 -17.78
N HIS A 374 -2.32 -7.73 -16.96
CA HIS A 374 -3.63 -8.18 -16.47
C HIS A 374 -4.07 -7.46 -15.17
N LYS A 375 -3.29 -6.48 -14.70
CA LYS A 375 -3.63 -5.66 -13.53
C LYS A 375 -4.24 -4.33 -13.98
N ASP A 376 -5.36 -3.95 -13.38
CA ASP A 376 -5.97 -2.64 -13.59
C ASP A 376 -5.20 -1.50 -12.89
N HIS A 377 -5.58 -0.25 -13.19
CA HIS A 377 -5.04 0.97 -12.59
C HIS A 377 -5.21 1.08 -11.07
N ASN A 378 -6.07 0.25 -10.48
CA ASN A 378 -6.27 0.13 -9.02
C ASN A 378 -5.42 -1.01 -8.41
N GLY A 379 -4.60 -1.70 -9.21
CA GLY A 379 -3.73 -2.78 -8.79
C GLY A 379 -4.41 -4.13 -8.58
N LYS A 380 -5.66 -4.31 -9.02
CA LYS A 380 -6.41 -5.59 -8.96
C LYS A 380 -6.21 -6.40 -10.24
N ILE A 381 -6.24 -7.72 -10.12
CA ILE A 381 -6.13 -8.63 -11.27
C ILE A 381 -7.51 -8.74 -11.95
N LYS A 382 -7.60 -8.42 -13.24
CA LYS A 382 -8.75 -8.72 -14.10
C LYS A 382 -8.43 -9.94 -14.99
N ALA A 383 -9.44 -10.76 -15.27
CA ALA A 383 -9.28 -12.02 -16.01
C ALA A 383 -9.20 -11.84 -17.53
N ASP A 384 -9.46 -10.65 -18.06
CA ASP A 384 -9.58 -10.38 -19.50
C ASP A 384 -8.55 -9.38 -20.04
N ILE A 385 -8.54 -9.30 -21.38
CA ILE A 385 -7.64 -8.64 -22.35
C ILE A 385 -7.07 -7.28 -21.87
N PRO A 386 -5.79 -6.96 -22.19
CA PRO A 386 -5.19 -5.66 -21.88
C PRO A 386 -6.01 -4.47 -22.40
N SER A 387 -6.26 -3.47 -21.56
CA SER A 387 -6.94 -2.22 -21.92
C SER A 387 -6.06 -0.99 -21.65
N LEU A 388 -6.47 0.18 -22.16
CA LEU A 388 -5.88 1.50 -21.86
C LEU A 388 -5.83 1.86 -20.36
N GLU A 389 -6.59 1.12 -19.54
CA GLU A 389 -6.70 1.31 -18.10
C GLU A 389 -5.85 0.29 -17.31
N THR A 390 -4.99 -0.46 -17.99
CA THR A 390 -4.07 -1.42 -17.35
C THR A 390 -2.80 -0.75 -16.88
N ARG A 391 -2.17 -1.37 -15.87
CA ARG A 391 -1.02 -0.80 -15.18
C ARG A 391 0.18 -0.50 -16.08
N GLY A 392 0.35 -1.24 -17.19
CA GLY A 392 1.41 -1.02 -18.17
C GLY A 392 1.22 0.20 -19.08
N GLN A 393 0.02 0.80 -19.10
CA GLN A 393 -0.32 1.98 -19.90
C GLN A 393 -0.48 3.25 -19.06
N LEU A 394 -0.11 3.22 -17.77
CA LEU A 394 -0.20 4.38 -16.87
C LEU A 394 0.66 5.57 -17.29
N TYR A 395 1.71 5.36 -18.10
CA TYR A 395 2.49 6.46 -18.68
C TYR A 395 1.65 7.31 -19.67
N MET A 396 0.64 6.72 -20.33
CA MET A 396 -0.28 7.47 -21.17
C MET A 396 -1.15 8.40 -20.34
N TRP A 397 -1.53 8.00 -19.12
CA TRP A 397 -2.26 8.89 -18.22
C TRP A 397 -1.38 10.02 -17.67
N MET A 398 -0.08 9.78 -17.49
CA MET A 398 0.88 10.88 -17.24
C MET A 398 0.96 11.83 -18.44
N LYS A 399 1.02 11.31 -19.67
CA LYS A 399 0.97 12.10 -20.90
C LYS A 399 -0.30 12.98 -20.94
N GLU A 400 -1.45 12.42 -20.59
CA GLU A 400 -2.72 13.15 -20.53
C GLU A 400 -2.68 14.31 -19.51
N VAL A 401 -2.09 14.10 -18.33
CA VAL A 401 -1.93 15.19 -17.35
C VAL A 401 -1.02 16.28 -17.90
N ILE A 402 0.08 15.93 -18.57
CA ILE A 402 0.98 16.92 -19.22
C ILE A 402 0.21 17.67 -20.31
N GLU A 403 -0.64 16.99 -21.07
CA GLU A 403 -1.49 17.60 -22.10
C GLU A 403 -2.47 18.61 -21.49
N LEU A 404 -3.13 18.25 -20.39
CA LEU A 404 -4.07 19.12 -19.67
C LEU A 404 -3.39 20.31 -18.97
N THR A 405 -2.24 20.08 -18.33
CA THR A 405 -1.58 21.09 -17.47
C THR A 405 -0.53 21.94 -18.20
N GLN A 406 -0.07 21.51 -19.37
CA GLN A 406 0.89 22.22 -20.22
C GLN A 406 2.14 22.75 -19.49
N PRO A 407 2.82 21.94 -18.66
CA PRO A 407 3.96 22.39 -17.88
C PRO A 407 5.13 22.82 -18.76
N LYS A 408 5.97 23.73 -18.28
CA LYS A 408 7.21 24.12 -18.96
C LYS A 408 8.17 22.94 -19.10
N ILE A 409 8.26 22.10 -18.07
CA ILE A 409 9.08 20.89 -18.05
C ILE A 409 8.26 19.71 -17.52
N PHE A 410 8.44 18.53 -18.10
CA PHE A 410 8.06 17.28 -17.43
C PHE A 410 9.28 16.39 -17.20
N ILE A 411 9.26 15.63 -16.09
CA ILE A 411 10.31 14.71 -15.70
C ILE A 411 9.69 13.37 -15.35
N ALA A 412 9.90 12.36 -16.20
CA ALA A 412 9.42 11.01 -15.94
C ALA A 412 10.56 10.11 -15.46
N GLU A 413 10.34 9.41 -14.35
CA GLU A 413 11.28 8.45 -13.79
C GLU A 413 10.86 7.02 -14.10
N ASN A 414 11.85 6.15 -14.34
CA ASN A 414 11.59 4.72 -14.49
C ASN A 414 12.81 3.84 -14.16
N VAL A 415 12.62 2.52 -14.13
CA VAL A 415 13.67 1.51 -13.97
C VAL A 415 14.53 1.38 -15.24
N LYS A 416 15.83 1.10 -15.05
CA LYS A 416 16.80 0.87 -16.14
C LYS A 416 16.36 -0.18 -17.17
N GLY A 417 15.62 -1.21 -16.75
CA GLY A 417 15.15 -2.26 -17.68
C GLY A 417 14.30 -1.74 -18.83
N LEU A 418 13.66 -0.57 -18.68
CA LEU A 418 12.83 0.06 -19.70
C LEU A 418 13.63 0.43 -20.97
N VAL A 419 14.85 0.95 -20.82
CA VAL A 419 15.67 1.36 -21.97
C VAL A 419 16.38 0.20 -22.67
N ASN A 420 16.46 -0.96 -22.02
CA ASN A 420 16.97 -2.19 -22.65
C ASN A 420 15.96 -2.81 -23.63
N LEU A 421 14.71 -2.32 -23.61
CA LEU A 421 13.69 -2.67 -24.60
C LEU A 421 13.70 -1.56 -25.66
N SER A 422 14.55 -1.71 -26.69
CA SER A 422 14.83 -0.68 -27.71
C SER A 422 13.56 0.01 -28.23
N ASN A 423 12.52 -0.76 -28.53
CA ASN A 423 11.26 -0.23 -29.05
C ASN A 423 10.49 0.62 -28.01
N VAL A 424 10.59 0.31 -26.73
CA VAL A 424 9.80 0.98 -25.66
C VAL A 424 10.32 2.39 -25.39
N LYS A 425 11.65 2.58 -25.37
CA LYS A 425 12.28 3.90 -25.21
C LYS A 425 11.82 4.86 -26.31
N GLU A 426 11.85 4.41 -27.56
CA GLU A 426 11.49 5.22 -28.72
C GLU A 426 10.00 5.53 -28.75
N ILE A 427 9.13 4.56 -28.43
CA ILE A 427 7.69 4.75 -28.31
C ILE A 427 7.38 5.83 -27.27
N ILE A 428 7.93 5.72 -26.06
CA ILE A 428 7.65 6.67 -24.98
C ILE A 428 8.10 8.09 -25.34
N GLN A 429 9.29 8.24 -25.93
CA GLN A 429 9.76 9.55 -26.38
C GLN A 429 8.88 10.14 -27.47
N LYS A 430 8.45 9.32 -28.44
CA LYS A 430 7.54 9.73 -29.51
C LYS A 430 6.16 10.12 -28.97
N ASP A 431 5.64 9.36 -28.02
CA ASP A 431 4.33 9.63 -27.41
C ASP A 431 4.33 10.94 -26.63
N PHE A 432 5.40 11.19 -25.86
CA PHE A 432 5.55 12.44 -25.12
C PHE A 432 5.87 13.63 -26.03
N SER A 433 6.67 13.45 -27.09
CA SER A 433 6.96 14.55 -28.01
C SER A 433 5.69 14.96 -28.75
N ALA A 434 4.86 14.00 -29.16
CA ALA A 434 3.60 14.23 -29.89
C ALA A 434 2.50 14.98 -29.10
N ILE A 435 2.68 15.23 -27.79
CA ILE A 435 1.74 16.06 -27.01
C ILE A 435 1.55 17.41 -27.72
N ASN A 436 0.29 17.81 -27.91
CA ASN A 436 -0.11 19.04 -28.59
C ASN A 436 0.56 19.26 -29.94
N GLY A 437 0.65 18.21 -30.76
CA GLY A 437 1.17 18.30 -32.12
C GLY A 437 2.66 18.61 -32.19
N ASN A 438 3.47 17.90 -31.40
CA ASN A 438 4.92 18.10 -31.26
C ASN A 438 5.35 19.30 -30.41
N GLY A 439 4.55 19.65 -29.39
CA GLY A 439 4.79 20.80 -28.51
C GLY A 439 5.97 20.65 -27.55
N TYR A 440 6.43 19.42 -27.28
CA TYR A 440 7.55 19.16 -26.37
C TYR A 440 8.81 18.69 -27.12
N LEU A 441 9.95 19.22 -26.70
CA LEU A 441 11.27 18.70 -27.02
C LEU A 441 11.65 17.67 -25.95
N VAL A 442 11.66 16.39 -26.31
CA VAL A 442 12.00 15.29 -25.40
C VAL A 442 13.44 14.90 -25.67
N LEU A 443 14.29 15.02 -24.65
CA LEU A 443 15.70 14.70 -24.74
C LEU A 443 15.94 13.19 -24.60
N ASP A 444 17.08 12.74 -25.09
CA ASP A 444 17.53 11.37 -24.87
C ASP A 444 17.57 11.05 -23.36
N PRO A 445 16.85 10.01 -22.89
CA PRO A 445 16.79 9.67 -21.48
C PRO A 445 18.14 9.17 -20.97
N LEU A 446 18.49 9.58 -19.75
CA LEU A 446 19.75 9.25 -19.11
C LEU A 446 19.55 8.28 -17.95
N ILE A 447 20.43 7.28 -17.83
CA ILE A 447 20.50 6.42 -16.65
C ILE A 447 21.37 7.12 -15.59
N LEU A 448 20.76 7.47 -14.47
CA LEU A 448 21.44 7.99 -13.29
C LEU A 448 21.66 6.87 -12.28
N HIS A 449 22.90 6.69 -11.84
CA HIS A 449 23.23 5.82 -10.72
C HIS A 449 23.30 6.62 -9.43
N ALA A 450 22.40 6.36 -8.48
CA ALA A 450 22.22 7.17 -7.27
C ALA A 450 23.52 7.34 -6.44
N ALA A 451 24.39 6.33 -6.38
CA ALA A 451 25.68 6.43 -5.70
C ALA A 451 26.65 7.47 -6.27
N ASN A 452 26.47 7.93 -7.51
CA ASN A 452 27.23 9.05 -8.05
C ASN A 452 26.73 10.41 -7.55
N TYR A 453 25.62 10.44 -6.81
CA TYR A 453 24.94 11.64 -6.33
C TYR A 453 24.79 11.61 -4.80
N GLY A 454 25.77 11.01 -4.10
CA GLY A 454 25.82 10.99 -2.64
C GLY A 454 24.85 10.05 -1.94
N VAL A 455 24.03 9.30 -2.70
CA VAL A 455 23.11 8.31 -2.13
C VAL A 455 23.89 7.03 -1.81
N PRO A 456 23.90 6.53 -0.57
CA PRO A 456 24.63 5.32 -0.17
C PRO A 456 23.93 4.03 -0.65
N GLN A 457 23.56 3.98 -1.94
CA GLN A 457 22.78 2.90 -2.54
C GLN A 457 23.17 2.65 -4.01
N SER A 458 23.30 1.38 -4.38
CA SER A 458 23.28 0.98 -5.78
C SER A 458 21.85 0.96 -6.29
N ARG A 459 21.45 2.04 -6.98
CA ARG A 459 20.12 2.19 -7.59
C ARG A 459 20.27 2.98 -8.88
N GLU A 460 19.93 2.33 -9.99
CA GLU A 460 19.90 2.96 -11.31
C GLU A 460 18.47 3.33 -11.68
N ARG A 461 18.29 4.54 -12.20
CA ARG A 461 17.02 5.06 -12.71
C ARG A 461 17.21 5.77 -14.02
N VAL A 462 16.27 5.55 -14.93
CA VAL A 462 16.20 6.27 -16.19
C VAL A 462 15.31 7.49 -16.00
N ILE A 463 15.78 8.62 -16.48
CA ILE A 463 15.11 9.91 -16.36
C ILE A 463 14.85 10.44 -17.76
N PHE A 464 13.58 10.71 -18.06
CA PHE A 464 13.14 11.41 -19.26
C PHE A 464 12.88 12.86 -18.89
N ILE A 465 13.41 13.80 -19.68
CA ILE A 465 13.14 15.22 -19.53
C ILE A 465 12.56 15.72 -20.85
N GLY A 466 11.36 16.29 -20.78
CA GLY A 466 10.78 17.01 -21.91
C GLY A 466 10.48 18.45 -21.56
N ILE A 467 10.76 19.34 -22.51
CA ILE A 467 10.66 20.78 -22.33
C ILE A 467 9.72 21.36 -23.38
N LYS A 468 8.77 22.18 -22.97
CA LYS A 468 7.77 22.76 -23.85
C LYS A 468 8.44 23.79 -24.77
N LYS A 469 8.37 23.56 -26.09
CA LYS A 469 9.10 24.35 -27.10
C LYS A 469 8.68 25.81 -27.12
N SER A 470 7.39 26.09 -26.91
CA SER A 470 6.84 27.45 -26.95
C SER A 470 7.33 28.35 -25.81
N GLU A 471 7.81 27.75 -24.71
CA GLU A 471 8.27 28.47 -23.52
C GLU A 471 9.77 28.77 -23.58
N LEU A 472 10.52 28.02 -24.40
CA LEU A 472 11.96 28.15 -24.52
C LEU A 472 12.37 29.49 -25.15
N THR A 473 13.46 30.07 -24.66
CA THR A 473 14.15 31.14 -25.37
C THR A 473 14.64 30.63 -26.74
N PRO A 474 14.72 31.48 -27.78
CA PRO A 474 15.22 31.05 -29.09
C PRO A 474 16.62 30.41 -29.02
N ALA A 475 17.50 30.94 -28.16
CA ALA A 475 18.83 30.39 -27.93
C ALA A 475 18.79 28.99 -27.30
N ALA A 476 17.96 28.79 -26.27
CA ALA A 476 17.82 27.49 -25.64
C ALA A 476 17.18 26.46 -26.57
N LEU A 477 16.18 26.84 -27.37
CA LEU A 477 15.54 25.94 -28.34
C LEU A 477 16.54 25.45 -29.39
N ILE A 478 17.36 26.35 -29.96
CA ILE A 478 18.40 26.00 -30.93
C ILE A 478 19.42 25.05 -30.31
N GLU A 479 19.88 25.35 -29.09
CA GLU A 479 20.93 24.55 -28.44
C GLU A 479 20.44 23.18 -27.99
N LEU A 480 19.25 23.09 -27.38
CA LEU A 480 18.68 21.83 -26.91
C LEU A 480 18.25 20.90 -28.07
N SER A 481 18.05 21.45 -29.26
CA SER A 481 17.71 20.66 -30.46
C SER A 481 18.93 20.07 -31.18
N GLN A 482 20.15 20.39 -30.72
CA GLN A 482 21.38 19.82 -31.28
C GLN A 482 21.63 18.41 -30.72
N GLU A 483 22.27 17.55 -31.52
CA GLU A 483 22.70 16.21 -31.06
C GLU A 483 23.65 16.28 -29.87
N LYS A 484 24.50 17.31 -29.82
CA LYS A 484 25.46 17.53 -28.75
C LYS A 484 25.22 18.87 -28.07
N ILE A 485 24.42 18.82 -27.01
CA ILE A 485 24.05 19.99 -26.21
C ILE A 485 25.27 20.49 -25.42
N LYS A 486 25.56 21.78 -25.48
CA LYS A 486 26.58 22.41 -24.61
C LYS A 486 26.25 22.20 -23.14
N GLU A 487 27.28 21.96 -22.36
CA GLU A 487 27.19 21.73 -20.92
C GLU A 487 26.36 22.79 -20.17
N GLN A 488 26.51 24.07 -20.53
CA GLN A 488 25.75 25.15 -19.88
C GLN A 488 24.22 25.06 -20.10
N TYR A 489 23.77 24.35 -21.14
CA TYR A 489 22.36 24.08 -21.44
C TYR A 489 21.96 22.64 -21.12
N TYR A 490 22.83 21.77 -20.59
CA TYR A 490 22.51 20.36 -20.41
C TYR A 490 21.71 20.10 -19.11
N PRO A 491 20.47 19.57 -19.17
CA PRO A 491 19.58 19.57 -18.00
C PRO A 491 19.83 18.48 -16.98
N PHE A 492 20.61 17.45 -17.30
CA PHE A 492 20.92 16.40 -16.34
C PHE A 492 22.03 16.85 -15.38
N PRO A 493 21.95 16.48 -14.09
CA PRO A 493 23.00 16.81 -13.13
C PRO A 493 24.28 16.05 -13.42
N LYS A 494 25.43 16.63 -13.05
CA LYS A 494 26.73 15.95 -13.09
C LYS A 494 26.93 15.05 -11.88
N PRO A 495 27.62 13.90 -12.04
CA PRO A 495 28.12 13.11 -10.92
C PRO A 495 28.90 13.96 -9.93
N THR A 496 28.68 13.70 -8.64
CA THR A 496 29.39 14.35 -7.53
C THR A 496 30.24 13.35 -6.74
N HIS A 497 30.03 12.06 -6.94
CA HIS A 497 30.73 10.96 -6.27
C HIS A 497 31.26 9.93 -7.28
N SER A 498 32.38 9.28 -6.94
CA SER A 498 33.16 8.39 -7.81
C SER A 498 32.78 6.91 -7.64
N PHE A 499 31.50 6.55 -7.79
CA PHE A 499 31.12 5.13 -7.75
C PHE A 499 31.41 4.41 -9.08
N ASN A 500 30.80 4.86 -10.16
CA ASN A 500 31.12 4.43 -11.53
C ASN A 500 31.42 5.60 -12.46
N ALA A 501 31.60 6.80 -11.89
CA ALA A 501 32.06 8.01 -12.57
C ALA A 501 33.53 8.28 -12.23
N GLN A 502 34.24 8.93 -13.16
CA GLN A 502 35.63 9.34 -13.00
C GLN A 502 35.73 10.87 -13.01
N GLY A 503 36.55 11.43 -12.13
CA GLY A 503 36.79 12.87 -12.05
C GLY A 503 37.63 13.24 -10.84
N LYS A 504 38.47 14.28 -10.98
CA LYS A 504 39.43 14.71 -9.95
C LYS A 504 38.76 15.25 -8.68
N ASP A 505 37.55 15.80 -8.82
CA ASP A 505 36.84 16.52 -7.77
C ASP A 505 35.63 15.74 -7.22
N LEU A 506 35.46 14.49 -7.67
CA LEU A 506 34.41 13.61 -7.17
C LEU A 506 34.76 13.09 -5.76
N ALA A 507 33.75 13.06 -4.89
CA ALA A 507 33.89 12.51 -3.54
C ALA A 507 33.81 10.98 -3.56
N GLU A 508 34.39 10.33 -2.55
CA GLU A 508 34.30 8.88 -2.38
C GLU A 508 32.85 8.43 -2.14
N PRO A 509 32.42 7.25 -2.65
CA PRO A 509 31.08 6.74 -2.41
C PRO A 509 30.74 6.61 -0.91
N VAL A 510 29.55 7.07 -0.54
CA VAL A 510 29.10 7.11 0.86
C VAL A 510 28.88 5.70 1.41
N ARG A 511 29.59 5.37 2.49
CA ARG A 511 29.61 4.02 3.06
C ARG A 511 28.51 3.83 4.11
N LEU A 512 27.90 2.65 4.14
CA LEU A 512 26.87 2.30 5.12
C LEU A 512 27.34 2.44 6.58
N LYS A 513 28.62 2.14 6.86
CA LYS A 513 29.19 2.28 8.21
C LYS A 513 29.06 3.70 8.75
N THR A 514 29.22 4.71 7.89
CA THR A 514 29.10 6.11 8.31
C THR A 514 27.65 6.44 8.61
N ILE A 515 26.73 6.07 7.71
CA ILE A 515 25.29 6.33 7.86
C ILE A 515 24.70 5.68 9.10
N PHE A 516 25.15 4.47 9.46
CA PHE A 516 24.63 3.72 10.60
C PHE A 516 25.38 3.99 11.91
N LYS A 517 26.42 4.84 11.90
CA LYS A 517 27.33 5.07 13.03
C LYS A 517 26.60 5.42 14.33
N ASN A 518 25.58 6.28 14.24
CA ASN A 518 24.85 6.82 15.38
C ASN A 518 23.48 6.14 15.61
N LEU A 519 23.17 5.07 14.86
CA LEU A 519 21.92 4.34 15.04
C LEU A 519 22.04 3.33 16.18
N LEU A 520 21.12 3.41 17.12
CA LEU A 520 20.96 2.39 18.16
C LEU A 520 20.38 1.11 17.56
N GLU A 521 20.74 -0.03 18.16
CA GLU A 521 20.10 -1.30 17.83
C GLU A 521 18.60 -1.27 18.21
N PRO A 522 17.73 -2.04 17.51
CA PRO A 522 16.27 -1.97 17.66
C PRO A 522 15.73 -2.14 19.09
N GLU A 523 16.44 -2.87 19.95
CA GLU A 523 16.09 -3.10 21.35
C GLU A 523 16.35 -1.89 22.27
N PHE A 524 17.21 -0.95 21.87
CA PHE A 524 17.62 0.21 22.70
C PHE A 524 17.03 1.54 22.22
N THR A 525 16.32 1.54 21.09
CA THR A 525 15.76 2.75 20.48
C THR A 525 14.28 2.94 20.79
N ASN A 526 13.86 4.21 20.81
CA ASN A 526 12.45 4.60 20.85
C ASN A 526 11.90 4.94 19.46
N ASP A 527 12.73 5.05 18.41
CA ASP A 527 12.26 5.27 17.04
C ASP A 527 11.51 4.03 16.53
N PRO A 528 10.19 4.13 16.26
CA PRO A 528 9.43 2.99 15.76
C PRO A 528 9.95 2.48 14.41
N SER A 529 10.48 3.35 13.57
CA SER A 529 11.03 2.99 12.25
C SER A 529 12.32 2.17 12.37
N GLN A 530 13.01 2.26 13.50
CA GLN A 530 14.17 1.41 13.83
C GLN A 530 13.76 0.16 14.62
N LYS A 531 12.75 0.27 15.50
CA LYS A 531 12.31 -0.81 16.39
C LYS A 531 11.59 -1.95 15.66
N TYR A 532 10.69 -1.61 14.73
CA TYR A 532 9.88 -2.60 14.03
C TYR A 532 10.50 -2.97 12.69
N PHE A 533 10.90 -4.23 12.54
CA PHE A 533 11.55 -4.73 11.33
C PHE A 533 11.15 -6.18 11.02
N SER A 534 11.42 -6.62 9.79
CA SER A 534 11.07 -7.97 9.33
C SER A 534 11.84 -9.05 10.11
N LYS A 535 11.11 -9.98 10.73
CA LYS A 535 11.66 -11.18 11.41
C LYS A 535 11.68 -12.41 10.51
N ALA A 536 11.57 -12.23 9.19
CA ALA A 536 11.60 -13.34 8.24
C ALA A 536 12.92 -14.14 8.37
N LYS A 537 12.80 -15.46 8.52
CA LYS A 537 13.95 -16.37 8.72
C LYS A 537 14.88 -16.35 7.50
N PHE A 538 16.12 -16.79 7.72
CA PHE A 538 17.07 -17.03 6.64
C PHE A 538 16.62 -18.24 5.82
N MET A 539 16.60 -18.11 4.49
CA MET A 539 16.12 -19.16 3.56
C MET A 539 17.23 -19.71 2.64
N GLY A 540 18.50 -19.36 2.89
CA GLY A 540 19.64 -19.77 2.06
C GLY A 540 20.07 -18.72 1.04
N LYS A 541 21.36 -18.70 0.69
CA LYS A 541 21.98 -17.66 -0.17
C LYS A 541 21.43 -17.58 -1.60
N HIS A 542 20.77 -18.64 -2.07
CA HIS A 542 20.16 -18.71 -3.40
C HIS A 542 18.88 -17.86 -3.51
N CYS A 543 18.24 -17.55 -2.39
CA CYS A 543 17.06 -16.68 -2.35
C CYS A 543 17.46 -15.20 -2.31
N GLN A 544 16.65 -14.35 -2.94
CA GLN A 544 16.86 -12.91 -2.93
C GLN A 544 16.71 -12.33 -1.52
N GLY A 545 17.50 -11.30 -1.20
CA GLY A 545 17.50 -10.65 0.13
C GLY A 545 18.08 -11.49 1.27
N GLN A 546 18.75 -12.61 0.99
CA GLN A 546 19.40 -13.44 2.02
C GLN A 546 20.89 -13.13 2.23
N THR A 547 21.38 -12.02 1.69
CA THR A 547 22.78 -11.58 1.85
C THR A 547 22.92 -10.57 2.98
N GLU A 548 24.09 -10.57 3.62
CA GLU A 548 24.49 -9.53 4.57
C GLU A 548 25.02 -8.30 3.81
N VAL A 549 24.61 -7.10 4.22
CA VAL A 549 25.11 -5.85 3.63
C VAL A 549 26.60 -5.63 3.91
N ASN A 550 27.30 -5.02 2.96
CA ASN A 550 28.69 -4.62 3.14
C ASN A 550 28.78 -3.24 3.80
N MET A 551 29.17 -3.20 5.08
CA MET A 551 29.31 -1.96 5.84
C MET A 551 30.35 -0.98 5.26
N GLN A 552 31.36 -1.48 4.55
CA GLN A 552 32.39 -0.64 3.91
C GLN A 552 32.01 -0.20 2.49
N GLY A 553 30.88 -0.66 1.97
CA GLY A 553 30.37 -0.28 0.65
C GLY A 553 29.06 0.49 0.73
N ILE A 554 28.41 0.61 -0.42
CA ILE A 554 27.05 1.14 -0.56
C ILE A 554 26.00 0.04 -0.32
N GLY A 555 24.77 0.47 -0.01
CA GLY A 555 23.64 -0.42 0.17
C GLY A 555 23.11 -1.03 -1.14
N PRO A 556 22.44 -2.19 -1.08
CA PRO A 556 21.75 -2.76 -2.23
C PRO A 556 20.51 -1.91 -2.61
N THR A 557 19.96 -2.16 -3.79
CA THR A 557 18.65 -1.60 -4.17
C THR A 557 17.58 -2.09 -3.18
N ILE A 558 16.99 -1.16 -2.41
CA ILE A 558 15.83 -1.43 -1.55
C ILE A 558 14.63 -1.66 -2.47
N ARG A 559 13.92 -2.76 -2.24
CA ARG A 559 12.80 -3.25 -3.05
C ARG A 559 11.50 -3.19 -2.26
N ALA A 560 10.39 -3.01 -2.96
CA ALA A 560 9.07 -2.91 -2.33
C ALA A 560 8.50 -4.26 -1.86
N GLU A 561 9.08 -5.37 -2.32
CA GLU A 561 8.75 -6.73 -1.89
C GLU A 561 9.41 -7.03 -0.54
N HIS A 562 8.62 -7.23 0.50
CA HIS A 562 9.10 -7.26 1.88
C HIS A 562 9.10 -8.66 2.53
N HIS A 563 8.57 -9.68 1.86
CA HIS A 563 8.46 -11.05 2.39
C HIS A 563 9.78 -11.83 2.34
N GLY A 564 10.79 -11.40 3.10
CA GLY A 564 12.11 -12.03 3.15
C GLY A 564 13.11 -11.51 2.09
N ASN A 565 12.67 -10.63 1.20
CA ASN A 565 13.51 -10.00 0.18
C ASN A 565 14.27 -8.74 0.68
N ILE A 566 14.34 -8.50 1.98
CA ILE A 566 15.09 -7.38 2.60
C ILE A 566 16.41 -7.91 3.12
N GLU A 567 17.53 -7.36 2.69
CA GLU A 567 18.86 -7.82 3.06
C GLU A 567 19.10 -7.83 4.57
N PHE A 568 20.01 -8.70 5.00
CA PHE A 568 20.44 -8.78 6.38
C PHE A 568 21.36 -7.61 6.72
N ARG A 569 21.05 -6.89 7.80
CA ARG A 569 22.01 -5.95 8.39
C ARG A 569 23.18 -6.71 9.01
N ARG A 570 22.90 -7.87 9.59
CA ARG A 570 23.87 -8.79 10.20
C ARG A 570 23.35 -10.22 10.15
N LEU A 571 24.15 -11.16 9.67
CA LEU A 571 23.90 -12.60 9.72
C LEU A 571 24.59 -13.23 10.94
N SER A 572 24.11 -14.39 11.39
CA SER A 572 24.79 -15.21 12.40
C SER A 572 26.05 -15.86 11.81
N LEU A 573 26.98 -16.32 12.66
CA LEU A 573 28.16 -17.09 12.22
C LEU A 573 27.74 -18.33 11.42
N GLU A 574 26.71 -19.03 11.88
CA GLU A 574 26.17 -20.23 11.21
C GLU A 574 25.67 -19.94 9.80
N ASN A 575 25.06 -18.77 9.57
CA ASN A 575 24.57 -18.35 8.26
C ASN A 575 25.63 -17.60 7.42
N GLY A 576 26.88 -17.56 7.88
CA GLY A 576 28.00 -16.95 7.17
C GLY A 576 28.15 -15.44 7.37
N GLY A 577 27.77 -14.91 8.54
CA GLY A 577 27.95 -13.50 8.91
C GLY A 577 29.41 -13.08 8.94
N LYS A 578 29.70 -11.90 8.37
CA LYS A 578 31.05 -11.37 8.17
C LYS A 578 31.43 -10.33 9.23
N GLN A 579 30.46 -9.81 9.98
CA GLN A 579 30.65 -8.76 10.98
C GLN A 579 31.08 -9.34 12.34
N LEU A 580 32.26 -9.95 12.35
CA LEU A 580 32.77 -10.76 13.47
C LEU A 580 32.87 -9.98 14.78
N ASP A 581 33.23 -8.69 14.74
CA ASP A 581 33.29 -7.86 15.94
C ASP A 581 31.92 -7.66 16.59
N GLU A 582 30.88 -7.41 15.80
CA GLU A 582 29.51 -7.26 16.31
C GLU A 582 28.97 -8.59 16.86
N ILE A 583 29.28 -9.71 16.20
CA ILE A 583 28.76 -11.03 16.59
C ILE A 583 29.51 -11.60 17.79
N LYS A 584 30.86 -11.62 17.75
CA LYS A 584 31.68 -12.27 18.79
C LYS A 584 31.92 -11.38 20.00
N LYS A 585 32.26 -10.10 19.79
CA LYS A 585 32.60 -9.19 20.90
C LYS A 585 31.36 -8.54 21.50
N LYS A 586 30.48 -7.99 20.65
CA LYS A 586 29.25 -7.30 21.11
C LYS A 586 28.06 -8.23 21.33
N LYS A 587 28.18 -9.52 20.96
CA LYS A 587 27.12 -10.55 21.10
C LYS A 587 25.78 -10.14 20.47
N LEU A 588 25.82 -9.40 19.37
CA LEU A 588 24.61 -8.90 18.72
C LEU A 588 23.98 -9.94 17.80
N ASN A 589 22.64 -9.99 17.80
CA ASN A 589 21.87 -11.01 17.09
C ASN A 589 21.77 -10.76 15.58
N GLN A 590 21.50 -11.82 14.82
CA GLN A 590 21.14 -11.73 13.40
C GLN A 590 19.85 -10.90 13.21
N ARG A 591 19.85 -9.98 12.25
CA ARG A 591 18.66 -9.20 11.90
C ARG A 591 18.70 -8.66 10.46
N ARG A 592 17.50 -8.42 9.94
CA ARG A 592 17.30 -7.69 8.67
C ARG A 592 17.44 -6.19 8.87
N LEU A 593 17.66 -5.47 7.77
CA LEU A 593 17.62 -4.01 7.77
C LEU A 593 16.28 -3.52 8.31
N THR A 594 16.30 -2.48 9.13
CA THR A 594 15.08 -1.81 9.63
C THR A 594 14.52 -0.86 8.57
N PRO A 595 13.24 -0.44 8.65
CA PRO A 595 12.72 0.64 7.82
C PRO A 595 13.54 1.93 7.90
N ARG A 596 14.02 2.33 9.09
CA ARG A 596 14.90 3.49 9.28
C ARG A 596 16.23 3.35 8.54
N GLU A 597 16.88 2.20 8.63
CA GLU A 597 18.12 1.93 7.90
C GLU A 597 17.88 1.97 6.38
N CYS A 598 16.77 1.39 5.90
CA CYS A 598 16.38 1.47 4.48
C CYS A 598 16.10 2.90 4.00
N ALA A 599 15.44 3.71 4.84
CA ALA A 599 15.13 5.11 4.55
C ALA A 599 16.42 5.95 4.44
N LEU A 600 17.34 5.80 5.40
CA LEU A 600 18.64 6.49 5.38
C LEU A 600 19.53 6.06 4.22
N ILE A 601 19.50 4.76 3.83
CA ILE A 601 20.17 4.29 2.61
C ILE A 601 19.70 5.07 1.38
N GLN A 602 18.41 5.40 1.32
CA GLN A 602 17.82 6.18 0.25
C GLN A 602 17.91 7.69 0.47
N THR A 603 18.60 8.18 1.51
CA THR A 603 18.72 9.62 1.87
C THR A 603 17.41 10.29 2.30
N PHE A 604 16.43 9.52 2.78
CA PHE A 604 15.33 10.13 3.52
C PHE A 604 15.85 10.70 4.85
N PRO A 605 15.32 11.86 5.29
CA PRO A 605 15.69 12.48 6.56
C PRO A 605 15.46 11.57 7.78
N PRO A 606 16.28 11.71 8.84
CA PRO A 606 16.12 10.94 10.07
C PRO A 606 14.81 11.24 10.82
N ASP A 607 14.24 12.43 10.62
CA ASP A 607 12.95 12.86 11.18
C ASP A 607 11.73 12.44 10.31
N TYR A 608 11.96 11.77 9.16
CA TYR A 608 10.90 11.20 8.34
C TYR A 608 10.39 9.91 8.99
N GLU A 609 9.11 9.89 9.40
CA GLU A 609 8.51 8.75 10.11
C GLU A 609 7.87 7.76 9.15
N PHE A 610 8.42 6.54 9.09
CA PHE A 610 7.95 5.49 8.19
C PHE A 610 7.18 4.37 8.90
N VAL A 611 7.34 4.24 10.22
CA VAL A 611 6.50 3.37 11.05
C VAL A 611 5.84 4.22 12.10
N ILE A 612 4.51 4.18 12.14
CA ILE A 612 3.71 4.99 13.05
C ILE A 612 2.80 4.03 13.81
N PRO A 613 3.17 3.60 15.04
CA PRO A 613 2.31 2.81 15.89
C PRO A 613 1.07 3.59 16.30
N THR A 614 -0.03 2.91 16.57
CA THR A 614 -1.19 3.51 17.25
C THR A 614 -1.20 3.08 18.71
N ASN A 615 -2.07 3.67 19.53
CA ASN A 615 -2.29 3.25 20.94
C ASN A 615 -2.84 1.81 21.10
N SER A 616 -3.02 1.08 20.00
CA SER A 616 -3.44 -0.33 19.95
C SER A 616 -2.32 -1.18 19.35
N SER A 617 -2.45 -2.51 19.32
CA SER A 617 -1.54 -3.40 18.60
C SER A 617 -1.55 -3.22 17.06
N ARG A 618 -2.09 -2.10 16.55
CA ARG A 618 -2.16 -1.72 15.15
C ARG A 618 -1.20 -0.58 14.84
N PHE A 619 -0.89 -0.43 13.57
CA PHE A 619 -0.04 0.62 13.04
C PHE A 619 -0.84 1.50 12.09
N PHE A 620 -0.64 2.82 12.18
CA PHE A 620 -1.07 3.76 11.16
C PHE A 620 -0.21 3.59 9.90
N ILE A 621 1.09 3.34 10.09
CA ILE A 621 2.00 2.82 9.05
C ILE A 621 2.80 1.67 9.63
N SER A 622 2.62 0.45 9.10
CA SER A 622 3.33 -0.74 9.55
C SER A 622 4.73 -0.84 8.94
N ALA A 623 5.64 -1.59 9.58
CA ALA A 623 6.96 -1.87 9.00
C ALA A 623 6.88 -2.50 7.60
N SER A 624 5.93 -3.41 7.36
CA SER A 624 5.71 -4.01 6.03
C SER A 624 5.30 -2.96 4.99
N ALA A 625 4.43 -2.03 5.35
CA ALA A 625 4.05 -0.93 4.47
C ALA A 625 5.23 0.04 4.24
N ALA A 626 6.01 0.34 5.29
CA ALA A 626 7.21 1.16 5.23
C ALA A 626 8.22 0.65 4.19
N TYR A 627 8.58 -0.64 4.25
CA TYR A 627 9.49 -1.24 3.26
C TYR A 627 8.94 -1.12 1.83
N LYS A 628 7.62 -1.26 1.66
CA LYS A 628 6.97 -1.16 0.35
C LYS A 628 7.10 0.25 -0.24
N ILE A 629 6.76 1.28 0.53
CA ILE A 629 6.78 2.67 0.05
C ILE A 629 8.21 3.19 -0.13
N ILE A 630 9.14 2.88 0.78
CA ILE A 630 10.58 3.19 0.63
C ILE A 630 11.14 2.47 -0.61
N GLY A 631 10.86 1.17 -0.78
CA GLY A 631 11.36 0.41 -1.92
C GLY A 631 10.91 0.94 -3.28
N ASN A 632 9.73 1.56 -3.36
CA ASN A 632 9.21 2.20 -4.57
C ASN A 632 9.73 3.63 -4.79
N ALA A 633 10.18 4.32 -3.74
CA ALA A 633 10.56 5.72 -3.83
C ALA A 633 11.81 5.99 -4.68
N VAL A 634 11.90 7.21 -5.20
CA VAL A 634 13.15 7.79 -5.71
C VAL A 634 13.94 8.34 -4.51
N PRO A 635 15.27 8.12 -4.42
CA PRO A 635 16.07 8.73 -3.37
C PRO A 635 15.96 10.27 -3.38
N PRO A 636 15.58 10.92 -2.26
CA PRO A 636 15.39 12.37 -2.23
C PRO A 636 16.61 13.18 -2.66
N LEU A 637 17.83 12.76 -2.30
CA LEU A 637 19.03 13.48 -2.70
C LEU A 637 19.30 13.41 -4.21
N LEU A 638 19.00 12.27 -4.86
CA LEU A 638 19.09 12.18 -6.32
C LEU A 638 18.08 13.14 -6.97
N ALA A 639 16.84 13.18 -6.47
CA ALA A 639 15.82 14.11 -6.94
C ALA A 639 16.24 15.58 -6.70
N TYR A 640 16.88 15.89 -5.58
CA TYR A 640 17.43 17.22 -5.28
C TYR A 640 18.50 17.65 -6.27
N HIS A 641 19.43 16.77 -6.65
CA HIS A 641 20.41 17.06 -7.70
C HIS A 641 19.74 17.42 -9.04
N ILE A 642 18.66 16.72 -9.41
CA ILE A 642 17.89 17.02 -10.63
C ILE A 642 17.22 18.38 -10.49
N ALA A 643 16.50 18.61 -9.39
CA ALA A 643 15.77 19.85 -9.14
C ALA A 643 16.71 21.06 -9.13
N TYR A 644 17.81 21.00 -8.38
CA TYR A 644 18.78 22.08 -8.31
C TYR A 644 19.41 22.39 -9.67
N ARG A 645 19.67 21.36 -10.49
CA ARG A 645 20.16 21.56 -11.86
C ARG A 645 19.13 22.28 -12.73
N ILE A 646 17.87 21.85 -12.69
CA ILE A 646 16.78 22.49 -13.44
C ILE A 646 16.57 23.93 -12.97
N GLU A 647 16.62 24.19 -11.66
CA GLU A 647 16.54 25.54 -11.11
C GLU A 647 17.67 26.44 -11.63
N SER A 648 18.91 25.93 -11.66
CA SER A 648 20.07 26.70 -12.16
C SER A 648 19.95 27.10 -13.64
N LEU A 649 19.16 26.35 -14.40
CA LEU A 649 18.92 26.56 -15.83
C LEU A 649 17.65 27.36 -16.11
N TRP A 650 16.82 27.63 -15.09
CA TRP A 650 15.47 28.15 -15.27
C TRP A 650 15.44 29.46 -16.08
N ASN A 651 16.25 30.44 -15.67
CA ASN A 651 16.35 31.75 -16.34
C ASN A 651 17.06 31.67 -17.71
N LEU A 652 17.86 30.63 -17.95
CA LEU A 652 18.52 30.42 -19.23
C LEU A 652 17.54 29.84 -20.26
N TYR A 653 16.69 28.91 -19.81
CA TYR A 653 15.69 28.26 -20.64
C TYR A 653 14.47 29.14 -20.90
N PHE A 654 13.99 29.84 -19.88
CA PHE A 654 12.73 30.58 -19.91
C PHE A 654 12.99 32.06 -19.66
N LYS A 655 12.29 32.94 -20.40
CA LYS A 655 12.35 34.38 -20.13
C LYS A 655 11.76 34.66 -18.74
N GLN A 656 12.35 35.60 -18.00
CA GLN A 656 11.68 36.17 -16.84
C GLN A 656 10.46 36.94 -17.32
N GLU A 657 9.28 36.59 -16.82
CA GLU A 657 8.15 37.51 -16.87
C GLU A 657 8.52 38.69 -15.97
N SER A 658 8.63 39.87 -16.57
CA SER A 658 8.85 41.13 -15.85
C SER A 658 7.69 41.35 -14.88
N ASP A 659 8.03 41.38 -13.58
CA ASP A 659 7.28 41.97 -12.47
C ASP A 659 5.80 41.61 -12.34
N GLY A 660 5.50 40.59 -11.52
CA GLY A 660 4.47 40.61 -10.47
C GLY A 660 3.03 41.02 -10.79
N ASN A 661 2.67 41.26 -12.05
CA ASN A 661 1.36 41.66 -12.48
C ASN A 661 0.86 40.68 -13.54
N ILE A 662 -0.21 40.01 -13.16
CA ILE A 662 -1.04 39.17 -14.02
C ILE A 662 -1.44 39.99 -15.24
N ILE A 663 -0.83 39.74 -16.40
CA ILE A 663 -1.40 40.14 -17.68
C ILE A 663 -2.20 38.95 -18.18
N GLN A 664 -3.52 39.05 -18.05
CA GLN A 664 -4.46 38.24 -18.81
C GLN A 664 -4.20 38.47 -20.30
N SER A 665 -3.44 37.59 -20.96
CA SER A 665 -3.47 37.49 -22.42
C SER A 665 -4.78 36.82 -22.82
N ARG A 666 -5.85 37.63 -22.87
CA ARG A 666 -7.04 37.30 -23.65
C ARG A 666 -6.60 37.08 -25.09
N THR A 667 -6.62 35.84 -25.54
CA THR A 667 -6.66 35.55 -26.97
C THR A 667 -8.00 36.06 -27.49
N GLN A 668 -7.98 37.17 -28.20
CA GLN A 668 -9.08 37.60 -29.04
C GLN A 668 -9.40 36.46 -30.01
N GLN A 669 -10.58 35.87 -29.87
CA GLN A 669 -11.24 35.18 -30.97
C GLN A 669 -11.35 36.17 -32.11
N ALA A 670 -10.62 35.91 -33.19
CA ALA A 670 -10.85 36.59 -34.45
C ALA A 670 -12.23 36.19 -34.95
N ASP A 671 -13.15 37.15 -34.95
CA ASP A 671 -14.41 37.09 -35.69
C ASP A 671 -14.11 36.83 -37.17
N ILE A 672 -14.40 35.61 -37.62
CA ILE A 672 -14.52 35.32 -39.04
C ILE A 672 -15.90 35.82 -39.47
N SER A 673 -15.92 37.06 -39.96
CA SER A 673 -17.03 37.64 -40.70
C SER A 673 -17.24 36.86 -41.99
N VAL A 674 -18.37 36.16 -42.07
CA VAL A 674 -18.91 35.64 -43.33
C VAL A 674 -19.60 36.81 -44.04
N ILE A 675 -18.95 37.36 -45.08
CA ILE A 675 -19.62 38.18 -46.10
C ILE A 675 -19.20 37.71 -47.50
N ALA A 676 -20.16 37.02 -48.12
CA ALA A 676 -20.56 37.02 -49.52
C ALA A 676 -19.52 36.71 -50.62
N ARG A 677 -19.71 35.58 -51.30
CA ARG A 677 -20.43 35.52 -52.60
C ARG A 677 -20.85 34.10 -52.93
#